data_AF-K0R9Z7-F1
#
_entry.id   AF-K0R9Z7-F1
#
_cell.length_a   1.000
_cell.length_b   1.000
_cell.length_c   1.000
_cell.angle_alpha   90.00
_cell.angle_beta   90.00
_cell.angle_gamma   90.00
#
_symmetry.space_group_name_H-M   'P 1'
#
loop_
_entity.id
_entity.type
_entity.pdbx_description
1 polymer ?
#
loop_
_entity_poly.entity_id
_entity_poly.type
_entity_poly.pdbx_seq_one_letter_code
_entity_poly.pdbx_strand_id
1 'polypeptide(L)'
;MAGESSDGVQHAPIAGPLASGTTPSLTLARSITCEGEALASIPPFDLFAAQLSSESTEAQVDAMKKLSVVGEAIGTEATLGKLVPYLAEMVAAGDDGDSAEDEILLLLAGQLGMLVPGLVPGNQAAPMVPILERLCTVEETVVRDKAVETMNKIVPLLLPGGTYDSGQPFSMLLGASKRLSTADWFTAKVSAAGVLPAVYAFYHAHGSRANGAEEAKRELRSLFKDLSEDDTPMVRRSAARHLGRFVESVAGLTETAEELIKSGKPQQTLADENKRLVTYELVPIFQALSSDEQDSVRLLAVSCAGSVGCGLAREPGDTAEVVLPVVRGGCEDLSWRVRHNLAKVFSTVAGSLGFGSSPKSSPKQSEVFKLFAGLLQDNEAEVRASAVENIARMAQIGGADLFRKHIAPLLPALADDLVMEVRSKLAQTLMDCCDPAVCNKLSDEIVLEDFKPLLENFLNDEFAEVQLHILTKLSRVSHLLGRMDVVVSSILQMSMAQNWRVREAVGRLLPFLAEARGMSFFKEHLMEPWLKLLSDQVFNVRNACVDGMPKLLTVSGSEWVMSDLMPHYAKMHVESGSYLTRITVLRSYSSLAVKHGEDELNISPELMGEIVAILLKGLDDRVANVRMTAARGLGLVAASGQCDNGTMNAQVIPALTERIGSETDVDCKYQCQLALEAKP
;
A
#
# COMPACT_ATOMS: atom_id res chain seq x y z
N MET A 1 5.85 39.12 43.70
CA MET A 1 6.59 38.15 44.54
C MET A 1 6.23 36.76 44.03
N ALA A 2 7.25 36.04 43.54
CA ALA A 2 7.39 34.59 43.33
C ALA A 2 6.20 33.80 42.70
N GLY A 3 6.37 32.97 41.67
CA GLY A 3 7.55 32.50 40.97
C GLY A 3 7.11 31.61 39.79
N GLU A 4 7.96 31.56 38.76
CA GLU A 4 7.80 30.79 37.53
C GLU A 4 8.03 29.28 37.77
N SER A 5 7.28 28.43 37.06
CA SER A 5 7.69 27.06 36.75
C SER A 5 7.32 26.75 35.31
N SER A 6 8.33 26.82 34.44
CA SER A 6 8.33 26.38 33.05
C SER A 6 8.52 24.87 32.98
N ASP A 7 7.48 24.12 32.60
CA ASP A 7 7.64 22.74 32.16
C ASP A 7 7.72 22.72 30.63
N GLY A 8 8.96 22.75 30.14
CA GLY A 8 9.29 22.44 28.76
C GLY A 8 9.13 20.95 28.52
N VAL A 9 8.18 20.58 27.67
CA VAL A 9 8.06 19.23 27.13
C VAL A 9 9.25 18.99 26.21
N GLN A 10 10.31 18.37 26.73
CA GLN A 10 11.39 17.81 25.93
C GLN A 10 10.83 16.62 25.15
N HIS A 11 10.65 16.79 23.85
CA HIS A 11 10.40 15.67 22.94
C HIS A 11 11.63 14.75 22.92
N ALA A 12 11.44 13.49 23.29
CA ALA A 12 12.44 12.45 23.13
C ALA A 12 12.81 12.28 21.65
N PRO A 13 14.09 12.04 21.30
CA PRO A 13 14.50 11.82 19.92
C PRO A 13 13.88 10.50 19.43
N ILE A 14 13.04 10.60 18.41
CA ILE A 14 12.52 9.45 17.69
C ILE A 14 13.70 8.83 16.94
N ALA A 15 14.07 7.60 17.30
CA ALA A 15 15.11 6.85 16.61
C ALA A 15 14.69 6.63 15.15
N GLY A 16 15.42 7.26 14.22
CA GLY A 16 15.26 7.06 12.78
C GLY A 16 15.77 5.68 12.33
N PRO A 17 15.54 5.29 11.05
CA PRO A 17 15.73 3.94 10.55
C PRO A 17 17.19 3.43 10.48
N LEU A 18 18.17 4.20 10.95
CA LEU A 18 19.60 3.98 10.70
C LEU A 18 20.41 3.69 11.98
N ALA A 19 19.76 3.39 13.11
CA ALA A 19 20.42 3.02 14.36
C ALA A 19 21.07 1.62 14.29
N SER A 20 22.17 1.47 13.55
CA SER A 20 23.06 0.30 13.61
C SER A 20 24.47 0.74 14.00
N GLY A 21 24.88 0.37 15.21
CA GLY A 21 26.08 0.87 15.90
C GLY A 21 27.41 0.32 15.40
N THR A 22 27.76 0.59 14.14
CA THR A 22 29.13 0.38 13.63
C THR A 22 29.81 1.71 13.30
N THR A 23 31.09 1.85 13.65
CA THR A 23 31.90 3.05 13.37
C THR A 23 31.95 3.33 11.86
N PRO A 24 31.52 4.51 11.38
CA PRO A 24 31.31 4.81 9.95
C PRO A 24 32.54 4.59 9.05
N SER A 25 33.74 4.76 9.60
CA SER A 25 35.02 4.75 8.87
C SER A 25 35.30 3.43 8.16
N LEU A 26 34.88 2.28 8.73
CA LEU A 26 35.14 0.96 8.16
C LEU A 26 34.11 0.57 7.08
N THR A 27 32.89 1.07 7.16
CA THR A 27 31.82 0.82 6.18
C THR A 27 32.03 1.63 4.90
N LEU A 28 32.67 2.80 4.99
CA LEU A 28 32.98 3.69 3.87
C LEU A 28 34.19 3.21 3.03
N ALA A 29 35.04 2.34 3.56
CA ALA A 29 36.41 2.10 3.07
C ALA A 29 36.61 1.19 1.85
N ARG A 30 35.58 0.48 1.36
CA ARG A 30 35.79 -0.70 0.50
C ARG A 30 36.37 -0.40 -0.89
N SER A 31 36.40 0.86 -1.30
CA SER A 31 36.65 1.27 -2.69
C SER A 31 37.88 2.17 -2.90
N ILE A 32 38.64 2.52 -1.85
CA ILE A 32 39.93 3.23 -1.95
C ILE A 32 41.06 2.36 -1.40
N THR A 33 42.17 2.26 -2.12
CA THR A 33 43.44 1.68 -1.66
C THR A 33 44.12 2.59 -0.61
N CYS A 34 43.70 2.49 0.65
CA CYS A 34 44.39 3.10 1.79
C CYS A 34 44.73 2.03 2.85
N GLU A 35 45.88 2.13 3.50
CA GLU A 35 46.30 1.21 4.57
C GLU A 35 45.32 1.28 5.76
N GLY A 36 44.91 0.13 6.29
CA GLY A 36 43.76 0.00 7.19
C GLY A 36 43.85 0.79 8.52
N GLU A 37 45.04 1.09 9.01
CA GLU A 37 45.24 1.92 10.22
C GLU A 37 45.07 3.42 9.95
N ALA A 38 45.42 3.90 8.75
CA ALA A 38 45.25 5.31 8.37
C ALA A 38 43.76 5.65 8.13
N LEU A 39 42.99 4.68 7.65
CA LEU A 39 41.60 4.86 7.23
C LEU A 39 40.64 5.16 8.40
N ALA A 40 40.93 4.64 9.59
CA ALA A 40 40.17 4.96 10.81
C ALA A 40 40.40 6.41 11.32
N SER A 41 41.46 7.08 10.86
CA SER A 41 41.85 8.43 11.30
C SER A 41 41.35 9.55 10.38
N ILE A 42 40.83 9.22 9.19
CA ILE A 42 40.34 10.20 8.22
C ILE A 42 38.93 10.67 8.63
N PRO A 43 38.67 11.99 8.73
CA PRO A 43 37.33 12.50 9.01
C PRO A 43 36.31 12.03 7.94
N PRO A 44 35.05 11.72 8.33
CA PRO A 44 34.05 11.16 7.41
C PRO A 44 33.83 11.98 6.12
N PHE A 45 33.81 13.32 6.23
CA PHE A 45 33.69 14.20 5.06
C PHE A 45 34.91 14.08 4.13
N ASP A 46 36.13 14.05 4.68
CA ASP A 46 37.34 14.06 3.87
C ASP A 46 37.50 12.71 3.14
N LEU A 47 37.08 11.61 3.78
CA LEU A 47 36.98 10.31 3.12
C LEU A 47 35.94 10.32 1.99
N PHE A 48 34.75 10.87 2.25
CA PHE A 48 33.70 11.02 1.24
C PHE A 48 34.18 11.85 0.02
N ALA A 49 34.82 13.00 0.27
CA ALA A 49 35.36 13.84 -0.79
C ALA A 49 36.45 13.13 -1.59
N ALA A 50 37.34 12.38 -0.92
CA ALA A 50 38.37 11.59 -1.59
C ALA A 50 37.78 10.48 -2.47
N GLN A 51 36.69 9.82 -2.03
CA GLN A 51 36.00 8.82 -2.85
C GLN A 51 35.34 9.43 -4.07
N LEU A 52 34.69 10.58 -3.89
CA LEU A 52 33.97 11.24 -4.98
C LEU A 52 34.92 11.85 -6.03
N SER A 53 36.10 12.30 -5.60
CA SER A 53 37.17 12.77 -6.50
C SER A 53 38.04 11.64 -7.07
N SER A 54 37.74 10.38 -6.78
CA SER A 54 38.49 9.25 -7.34
C SER A 54 38.09 8.96 -8.80
N GLU A 55 38.99 8.34 -9.56
CA GLU A 55 38.70 7.90 -10.94
C GLU A 55 37.78 6.66 -11.00
N SER A 56 37.44 6.07 -9.85
CA SER A 56 36.61 4.87 -9.78
C SER A 56 35.13 5.24 -9.64
N THR A 57 34.35 5.00 -10.68
CA THR A 57 32.89 5.17 -10.65
C THR A 57 32.24 4.34 -9.52
N GLU A 58 32.76 3.15 -9.23
CA GLU A 58 32.27 2.33 -8.10
C GLU A 58 32.48 3.02 -6.76
N ALA A 59 33.63 3.66 -6.56
CA ALA A 59 33.92 4.42 -5.34
C ALA A 59 33.03 5.66 -5.22
N GLN A 60 32.81 6.38 -6.33
CA GLN A 60 31.93 7.55 -6.39
C GLN A 60 30.47 7.17 -6.06
N VAL A 61 29.97 6.09 -6.65
CA VAL A 61 28.63 5.55 -6.42
C VAL A 61 28.46 5.07 -4.97
N ASP A 62 29.45 4.35 -4.43
CA ASP A 62 29.43 3.87 -3.04
C ASP A 62 29.43 5.04 -2.04
N ALA A 63 30.22 6.08 -2.31
CA ALA A 63 30.22 7.31 -1.52
C ALA A 63 28.86 8.00 -1.56
N MET A 64 28.29 8.20 -2.76
CA MET A 64 27.01 8.88 -2.90
C MET A 64 25.86 8.11 -2.23
N LYS A 65 25.83 6.78 -2.32
CA LYS A 65 24.87 5.94 -1.57
C LYS A 65 24.91 6.14 -0.06
N LYS A 66 26.05 6.60 0.47
CA LYS A 66 26.29 6.84 1.90
C LYS A 66 26.27 8.32 2.27
N LEU A 67 25.83 9.22 1.37
CA LEU A 67 25.82 10.66 1.61
C LEU A 67 25.06 11.03 2.90
N SER A 68 23.88 10.44 3.13
CA SER A 68 23.11 10.65 4.37
C SER A 68 23.86 10.21 5.64
N VAL A 69 24.55 9.06 5.58
CA VAL A 69 25.39 8.54 6.68
C VAL A 69 26.56 9.48 6.97
N VAL A 70 27.19 10.03 5.94
CA VAL A 70 28.26 11.03 6.10
C VAL A 70 27.71 12.28 6.77
N GLY A 71 26.54 12.76 6.33
CA GLY A 71 25.84 13.90 6.95
C GLY A 71 25.56 13.67 8.44
N GLU A 72 25.05 12.49 8.80
CA GLU A 72 24.82 12.13 10.21
C GLU A 72 26.11 12.11 11.03
N ALA A 73 27.18 11.56 10.46
CA ALA A 73 28.47 11.44 11.14
C ALA A 73 29.14 12.80 11.42
N ILE A 74 28.97 13.78 10.53
CA ILE A 74 29.54 15.14 10.71
C ILE A 74 28.58 16.10 11.42
N GLY A 75 27.30 15.74 11.54
CA GLY A 75 26.26 16.55 12.17
C GLY A 75 25.68 17.64 11.28
N THR A 76 24.56 18.24 11.73
CA THR A 76 23.75 19.20 10.96
C THR A 76 24.53 20.45 10.54
N GLU A 77 25.32 21.05 11.44
CA GLU A 77 26.07 22.29 11.18
C GLU A 77 27.12 22.09 10.08
N ALA A 78 27.93 21.03 10.17
CA ALA A 78 28.92 20.70 9.14
C ALA A 78 28.27 20.20 7.84
N THR A 79 27.11 19.55 7.93
CA THR A 79 26.33 19.19 6.75
C THR A 79 25.93 20.43 5.95
N LEU A 80 25.37 21.45 6.61
CA LEU A 80 24.95 22.70 5.96
C LEU A 80 26.14 23.59 5.57
N GLY A 81 27.19 23.65 6.39
CA GLY A 81 28.32 24.55 6.20
C GLY A 81 29.44 24.01 5.30
N LYS A 82 29.56 22.68 5.13
CA LYS A 82 30.65 22.04 4.36
C LYS A 82 30.13 21.09 3.29
N LEU A 83 29.26 20.14 3.67
CA LEU A 83 28.80 19.10 2.75
C LEU A 83 27.89 19.63 1.63
N VAL A 84 26.86 20.40 1.97
CA VAL A 84 25.94 20.98 0.98
C VAL A 84 26.66 21.92 0.01
N PRO A 85 27.54 22.85 0.45
CA PRO A 85 28.36 23.65 -0.46
C PRO A 85 29.23 22.82 -1.41
N TYR A 86 29.89 21.78 -0.89
CA TYR A 86 30.71 20.88 -1.72
C TYR A 86 29.89 20.20 -2.82
N LEU A 87 28.69 19.72 -2.49
CA LEU A 87 27.77 19.13 -3.48
C LEU A 87 27.27 20.16 -4.50
N ALA A 88 27.03 21.41 -4.07
CA ALA A 88 26.62 22.48 -4.97
C ALA A 88 27.72 22.84 -5.99
N GLU A 89 28.98 22.86 -5.56
CA GLU A 89 30.13 23.04 -6.44
C GLU A 89 30.30 21.87 -7.40
N MET A 90 30.13 20.63 -6.93
CA MET A 90 30.18 19.43 -7.77
C MET A 90 29.15 19.50 -8.91
N VAL A 91 27.89 19.80 -8.59
CA VAL A 91 26.82 19.94 -9.60
C VAL A 91 27.07 21.15 -10.50
N ALA A 92 27.78 22.17 -10.03
CA ALA A 92 28.14 23.32 -10.85
C ALA A 92 29.29 23.07 -11.82
N ALA A 93 30.15 22.09 -11.54
CA ALA A 93 31.31 21.75 -12.36
C ALA A 93 31.00 20.69 -13.43
N GLY A 94 30.02 19.81 -13.21
CA GLY A 94 29.68 18.68 -14.08
C GLY A 94 28.80 19.01 -15.29
N ASP A 95 29.18 20.00 -16.12
CA ASP A 95 28.47 20.33 -17.38
C ASP A 95 29.07 19.59 -18.60
N ASP A 96 29.96 18.62 -18.39
CA ASP A 96 30.75 17.94 -19.42
C ASP A 96 30.25 16.51 -19.73
N GLY A 97 28.93 16.32 -19.91
CA GLY A 97 28.33 15.27 -20.76
C GLY A 97 28.78 13.79 -20.60
N ASP A 98 29.32 13.36 -19.46
CA ASP A 98 29.78 11.99 -19.26
C ASP A 98 28.71 11.12 -18.56
N SER A 99 28.40 9.96 -19.13
CA SER A 99 27.30 9.10 -18.69
C SER A 99 27.51 8.43 -17.32
N ALA A 100 28.76 8.43 -16.82
CA ALA A 100 29.08 8.00 -15.45
C ALA A 100 28.59 9.01 -14.39
N GLU A 101 28.35 10.26 -14.77
CA GLU A 101 27.87 11.31 -13.86
C GLU A 101 26.36 11.16 -13.56
N ASP A 102 25.56 10.65 -14.49
CA ASP A 102 24.09 10.57 -14.33
C ASP A 102 23.66 9.65 -13.16
N GLU A 103 24.34 8.52 -12.94
CA GLU A 103 24.05 7.64 -11.78
C GLU A 103 24.36 8.37 -10.46
N ILE A 104 25.45 9.15 -10.43
CA ILE A 104 25.84 9.94 -9.26
C ILE A 104 24.81 11.05 -9.02
N LEU A 105 24.39 11.77 -10.06
CA LEU A 105 23.38 12.83 -9.97
C LEU A 105 22.01 12.28 -9.52
N LEU A 106 21.61 11.10 -10.02
CA LEU A 106 20.40 10.42 -9.58
C LEU A 106 20.44 10.07 -8.09
N LEU A 107 21.56 9.50 -7.63
CA LEU A 107 21.77 9.18 -6.23
C LEU A 107 21.81 10.44 -5.37
N LEU A 108 22.48 11.50 -5.81
CA LEU A 108 22.51 12.79 -5.15
C LEU A 108 21.10 13.35 -4.95
N ALA A 109 20.29 13.41 -6.02
CA ALA A 109 18.91 13.87 -5.94
C ALA A 109 18.13 13.11 -4.86
N GLY A 110 18.24 11.77 -4.83
CA GLY A 110 17.57 10.96 -3.81
C GLY A 110 18.09 11.19 -2.39
N GLN A 111 19.40 11.31 -2.21
CA GLN A 111 20.03 11.45 -0.90
C GLN A 111 19.80 12.83 -0.27
N LEU A 112 19.71 13.90 -1.07
CA LEU A 112 19.30 15.22 -0.57
C LEU A 112 17.92 15.15 0.12
N GLY A 113 16.99 14.36 -0.43
CA GLY A 113 15.69 14.13 0.18
C GLY A 113 15.73 13.35 1.50
N MET A 114 16.79 12.59 1.75
CA MET A 114 17.00 11.82 2.98
C MET A 114 17.72 12.62 4.06
N LEU A 115 18.45 13.66 3.71
CA LEU A 115 19.13 14.54 4.68
C LEU A 115 18.15 15.38 5.50
N VAL A 116 16.97 15.69 4.96
CA VAL A 116 15.98 16.54 5.65
C VAL A 116 15.23 15.76 6.76
N PRO A 117 14.71 14.54 6.52
CA PRO A 117 14.12 13.74 7.59
C PRO A 117 15.16 13.30 8.62
N GLY A 118 15.21 13.95 9.78
CA GLY A 118 15.96 13.49 10.96
C GLY A 118 17.34 14.10 11.18
N LEU A 119 17.96 14.75 10.18
CA LEU A 119 19.28 15.40 10.31
C LEU A 119 19.23 16.92 10.10
N VAL A 120 18.76 17.37 8.93
CA VAL A 120 18.62 18.79 8.59
C VAL A 120 17.19 19.22 8.85
N PRO A 121 16.92 20.05 9.87
CA PRO A 121 15.58 20.60 10.07
C PRO A 121 15.05 21.21 8.78
N GLY A 122 13.79 20.91 8.42
CA GLY A 122 13.23 21.36 7.13
C GLY A 122 13.34 22.87 6.92
N ASN A 123 13.19 23.62 8.01
CA ASN A 123 13.30 25.07 8.04
C ASN A 123 14.74 25.60 7.88
N GLN A 124 15.72 24.70 7.72
CA GLN A 124 17.11 24.96 7.36
C GLN A 124 17.49 24.32 6.01
N ALA A 125 16.58 23.63 5.32
CA ALA A 125 16.88 22.92 4.08
C ALA A 125 16.95 23.80 2.81
N ALA A 126 16.71 25.10 2.90
CA ALA A 126 16.72 26.03 1.77
C ALA A 126 17.98 25.95 0.86
N PRO A 127 19.21 25.74 1.38
CA PRO A 127 20.42 25.60 0.56
C PRO A 127 20.41 24.40 -0.40
N MET A 128 19.51 23.43 -0.23
CA MET A 128 19.36 22.30 -1.15
C MET A 128 18.58 22.67 -2.42
N VAL A 129 17.78 23.73 -2.39
CA VAL A 129 16.91 24.13 -3.51
C VAL A 129 17.72 24.48 -4.77
N PRO A 130 18.81 25.28 -4.72
CA PRO A 130 19.61 25.56 -5.91
C PRO A 130 20.28 24.32 -6.53
N ILE A 131 20.64 23.34 -5.70
CA ILE A 131 21.22 22.06 -6.18
C ILE A 131 20.14 21.30 -6.95
N LEU A 132 18.97 21.12 -6.35
CA LEU A 132 17.84 20.45 -6.98
C LEU A 132 17.34 21.17 -8.23
N GLU A 133 17.37 22.51 -8.25
CA GLU A 133 17.03 23.29 -9.43
C GLU A 133 17.97 22.97 -10.62
N ARG A 134 19.28 22.86 -10.39
CA ARG A 134 20.21 22.43 -11.44
C ARG A 134 19.97 20.99 -11.88
N LEU A 135 19.71 20.09 -10.94
CA LEU A 135 19.37 18.70 -11.27
C LEU A 135 18.07 18.60 -12.08
N CYS A 136 17.15 19.54 -11.93
CA CYS A 136 15.94 19.66 -12.75
C CYS A 136 16.22 20.09 -14.20
N THR A 137 17.42 20.56 -14.55
CA THR A 137 17.77 20.96 -15.93
C THR A 137 18.59 19.92 -16.70
N VAL A 138 19.11 18.89 -16.01
CA VAL A 138 19.95 17.81 -16.58
C VAL A 138 19.22 17.07 -17.72
N GLU A 139 19.94 16.59 -18.74
CA GLU A 139 19.36 15.90 -19.91
C GLU A 139 18.78 14.52 -19.60
N GLU A 140 19.33 13.81 -18.62
CA GLU A 140 18.83 12.50 -18.20
C GLU A 140 17.49 12.62 -17.45
N THR A 141 16.49 11.91 -17.95
CA THR A 141 15.10 12.02 -17.46
C THR A 141 14.94 11.44 -16.06
N VAL A 142 15.64 10.35 -15.73
CA VAL A 142 15.53 9.75 -14.39
C VAL A 142 16.09 10.68 -13.31
N VAL A 143 17.14 11.44 -13.61
CA VAL A 143 17.72 12.44 -12.71
C VAL A 143 16.72 13.57 -12.46
N ARG A 144 16.14 14.15 -13.54
CA ARG A 144 15.13 15.21 -13.43
C ARG A 144 13.91 14.77 -12.64
N ASP A 145 13.34 13.61 -12.96
CA ASP A 145 12.15 13.10 -12.27
C ASP A 145 12.44 12.93 -10.77
N LYS A 146 13.65 12.47 -10.40
CA LYS A 146 14.05 12.33 -9.00
C LYS A 146 14.28 13.67 -8.31
N ALA A 147 14.86 14.65 -9.01
CA ALA A 147 15.04 16.00 -8.51
C ALA A 147 13.69 16.69 -8.23
N VAL A 148 12.73 16.59 -9.15
CA VAL A 148 11.36 17.09 -8.98
C VAL A 148 10.66 16.41 -7.79
N GLU A 149 10.76 15.08 -7.68
CA GLU A 149 10.22 14.33 -6.53
C GLU A 149 10.79 14.85 -5.21
N THR A 150 12.12 15.06 -5.16
CA THR A 150 12.82 15.50 -3.96
C THR A 150 12.49 16.96 -3.62
N MET A 151 12.43 17.84 -4.63
CA MET A 151 12.03 19.23 -4.43
C MET A 151 10.60 19.30 -3.87
N ASN A 152 9.67 18.50 -4.39
CA ASN A 152 8.29 18.43 -3.90
C ASN A 152 8.18 17.91 -2.46
N LYS A 153 9.17 17.14 -1.96
CA LYS A 153 9.25 16.70 -0.56
C LYS A 153 9.82 17.77 0.36
N ILE A 154 10.81 18.53 -0.11
CA ILE A 154 11.52 19.54 0.71
C ILE A 154 10.72 20.85 0.81
N VAL A 155 10.11 21.30 -0.28
CA VAL A 155 9.41 22.60 -0.36
C VAL A 155 8.41 22.81 0.79
N PRO A 156 7.50 21.86 1.12
CA PRO A 156 6.55 22.03 2.22
C PRO A 156 7.21 22.22 3.60
N LEU A 157 8.47 21.81 3.75
CA LEU A 157 9.19 21.80 5.01
C LEU A 157 10.03 23.06 5.25
N LEU A 158 10.07 24.02 4.32
CA LEU A 158 11.00 25.17 4.41
C LEU A 158 10.61 26.25 5.44
N LEU A 159 9.38 26.25 5.96
CA LEU A 159 8.85 27.29 6.87
C LEU A 159 8.35 26.90 8.29
N PRO A 160 8.37 25.64 8.77
CA PRO A 160 8.04 25.34 10.16
C PRO A 160 9.12 25.87 11.14
N GLY A 161 8.86 26.99 11.83
CA GLY A 161 9.76 27.55 12.85
C GLY A 161 11.09 28.12 12.34
N GLY A 162 11.15 28.63 11.10
CA GLY A 162 12.40 28.95 10.40
C GLY A 162 13.29 30.05 10.96
N THR A 163 14.60 29.88 10.71
CA THR A 163 15.70 30.79 11.06
C THR A 163 16.06 31.76 9.94
N TYR A 164 15.46 31.59 8.75
CA TYR A 164 15.66 32.46 7.60
C TYR A 164 14.93 33.79 7.76
N ASP A 165 15.46 34.85 7.14
CA ASP A 165 14.72 36.09 6.95
C ASP A 165 13.38 35.77 6.30
N SER A 166 12.30 36.41 6.77
CA SER A 166 10.91 36.02 6.48
C SER A 166 10.54 35.93 4.99
N GLY A 167 11.38 36.42 4.07
CA GLY A 167 11.20 36.37 2.62
C GLY A 167 12.15 35.47 1.82
N GLN A 168 13.23 34.93 2.40
CA GLN A 168 14.27 34.24 1.60
C GLN A 168 13.77 32.95 0.91
N PRO A 169 13.06 32.02 1.59
CA PRO A 169 12.53 30.83 0.92
C PRO A 169 11.58 31.19 -0.22
N PHE A 170 10.74 32.21 -0.04
CA PHE A 170 9.80 32.66 -1.06
C PHE A 170 10.50 33.17 -2.33
N SER A 171 11.42 34.12 -2.19
CA SER A 171 12.12 34.69 -3.35
C SER A 171 12.95 33.64 -4.10
N MET A 172 13.56 32.70 -3.37
CA MET A 172 14.31 31.59 -3.95
C MET A 172 13.43 30.65 -4.76
N LEU A 173 12.29 30.21 -4.19
CA LEU A 173 11.36 29.31 -4.89
C LEU A 173 10.75 29.96 -6.12
N LEU A 174 10.29 31.22 -6.01
CA LEU A 174 9.76 31.95 -7.17
C LEU A 174 10.83 32.15 -8.25
N GLY A 175 12.06 32.50 -7.85
CA GLY A 175 13.17 32.64 -8.79
C GLY A 175 13.49 31.35 -9.53
N ALA A 176 13.51 30.21 -8.82
CA ALA A 176 13.72 28.89 -9.42
C ALA A 176 12.58 28.53 -10.38
N SER A 177 11.32 28.77 -9.98
CA SER A 177 10.16 28.54 -10.85
C SER A 177 10.24 29.33 -12.15
N LYS A 178 10.61 30.62 -12.11
CA LYS A 178 10.78 31.43 -13.34
C LYS A 178 11.87 30.86 -14.23
N ARG A 179 13.07 30.63 -13.69
CA ARG A 179 14.22 30.15 -14.46
C ARG A 179 13.94 28.81 -15.14
N LEU A 180 13.29 27.88 -14.45
CA LEU A 180 12.91 26.60 -15.03
C LEU A 180 11.82 26.76 -16.10
N SER A 181 10.79 27.55 -15.85
CA SER A 181 9.66 27.73 -16.77
C SER A 181 10.02 28.49 -18.05
N THR A 182 10.98 29.43 -17.99
CA THR A 182 11.38 30.26 -19.14
C THR A 182 12.72 29.86 -19.73
N ALA A 183 13.26 28.69 -19.36
CA ALA A 183 14.50 28.17 -19.93
C ALA A 183 14.35 27.92 -21.44
N ASP A 184 15.43 28.07 -22.21
CA ASP A 184 15.41 27.82 -23.65
C ASP A 184 15.17 26.34 -23.96
N TRP A 185 15.77 25.45 -23.16
CA TRP A 185 15.65 24.00 -23.31
C TRP A 185 14.39 23.44 -22.65
N PHE A 186 13.68 22.57 -23.38
CA PHE A 186 12.42 21.99 -22.93
C PHE A 186 12.56 21.09 -21.69
N THR A 187 13.75 20.54 -21.41
CA THR A 187 14.01 19.65 -20.26
C THR A 187 13.73 20.35 -18.92
N ALA A 188 14.19 21.59 -18.78
CA ALA A 188 13.95 22.43 -17.62
C ALA A 188 12.45 22.79 -17.49
N LYS A 189 11.80 23.13 -18.61
CA LYS A 189 10.35 23.41 -18.66
C LYS A 189 9.51 22.20 -18.24
N VAL A 190 9.90 21.00 -18.65
CA VAL A 190 9.28 19.74 -18.23
C VAL A 190 9.33 19.60 -16.70
N SER A 191 10.48 19.85 -16.08
CA SER A 191 10.64 19.83 -14.62
C SER A 191 9.84 20.94 -13.94
N ALA A 192 9.78 22.13 -14.55
CA ALA A 192 9.02 23.27 -14.01
C ALA A 192 7.55 22.91 -13.77
N ALA A 193 6.91 22.25 -14.73
CA ALA A 193 5.52 21.80 -14.60
C ALA A 193 5.29 20.91 -13.36
N GLY A 194 6.30 20.14 -12.93
CA GLY A 194 6.23 19.26 -11.76
C GLY A 194 6.57 19.91 -10.43
N VAL A 195 7.28 21.04 -10.44
CA VAL A 195 7.67 21.80 -9.24
C VAL A 195 6.63 22.86 -8.87
N LEU A 196 6.01 23.50 -9.87
CA LEU A 196 5.05 24.59 -9.67
C LEU A 196 3.90 24.26 -8.68
N PRO A 197 3.29 23.06 -8.68
CA PRO A 197 2.27 22.71 -7.69
C PRO A 197 2.73 22.84 -6.24
N ALA A 198 3.89 22.26 -5.89
CA ALA A 198 4.39 22.32 -4.52
C ALA A 198 4.76 23.75 -4.11
N VAL A 199 5.35 24.52 -5.03
CA VAL A 199 5.67 25.94 -4.78
C VAL A 199 4.39 26.75 -4.58
N TYR A 200 3.36 26.55 -5.39
CA TYR A 200 2.09 27.23 -5.21
C TYR A 200 1.44 26.88 -3.86
N ALA A 201 1.40 25.59 -3.51
CA ALA A 201 0.87 25.13 -2.23
C ALA A 201 1.62 25.74 -1.04
N PHE A 202 2.94 25.88 -1.14
CA PHE A 202 3.76 26.56 -0.13
C PHE A 202 3.38 28.04 0.04
N TYR A 203 3.19 28.77 -1.07
CA TYR A 203 2.68 30.14 -1.03
C TYR A 203 1.25 30.23 -0.50
N HIS A 204 0.40 29.25 -0.80
CA HIS A 204 -0.95 29.20 -0.26
C HIS A 204 -0.96 29.00 1.26
N ALA A 205 -0.16 28.06 1.76
CA ALA A 205 -0.07 27.74 3.19
C ALA A 205 0.66 28.80 4.04
N HIS A 206 1.62 29.52 3.45
CA HIS A 206 2.51 30.41 4.21
C HIS A 206 2.59 31.85 3.70
N GLY A 207 1.81 32.22 2.68
CA GLY A 207 1.89 33.50 2.00
C GLY A 207 1.67 34.74 2.89
N SER A 208 1.01 34.58 4.04
CA SER A 208 0.87 35.65 5.04
C SER A 208 2.21 36.16 5.60
N ARG A 209 3.29 35.39 5.44
CA ARG A 209 4.66 35.74 5.86
C ARG A 209 5.48 36.41 4.76
N ALA A 210 4.99 36.47 3.53
CA ALA A 210 5.71 36.98 2.37
C ALA A 210 5.09 38.26 1.82
N ASN A 211 5.91 39.29 1.64
CA ASN A 211 5.50 40.48 0.89
C ASN A 211 5.28 40.09 -0.59
N GLY A 212 4.12 40.45 -1.15
CA GLY A 212 3.80 40.17 -2.56
C GLY A 212 3.39 38.73 -2.87
N ALA A 213 2.99 37.94 -1.86
CA ALA A 213 2.56 36.54 -2.05
C ALA A 213 1.46 36.37 -3.11
N GLU A 214 0.49 37.29 -3.19
CA GLU A 214 -0.57 37.24 -4.21
C GLU A 214 -0.05 37.45 -5.62
N GLU A 215 0.91 38.35 -5.81
CA GLU A 215 1.55 38.58 -7.10
C GLU A 215 2.38 37.36 -7.52
N ALA A 216 3.12 36.76 -6.57
CA ALA A 216 3.85 35.53 -6.81
C ALA A 216 2.91 34.37 -7.19
N LYS A 217 1.78 34.19 -6.49
CA LYS A 217 0.77 33.19 -6.86
C LYS A 217 0.20 33.43 -8.26
N ARG A 218 -0.09 34.68 -8.63
CA ARG A 218 -0.55 35.04 -9.98
C ARG A 218 0.51 34.67 -11.02
N GLU A 219 1.75 35.01 -10.76
CA GLU A 219 2.86 34.71 -11.65
C GLU A 219 3.06 33.20 -11.84
N LEU A 220 3.01 32.40 -10.77
CA LEU A 220 3.08 30.94 -10.85
C LEU A 220 1.95 30.34 -11.70
N ARG A 221 0.73 30.88 -11.64
CA ARG A 221 -0.38 30.45 -12.52
C ARG A 221 -0.15 30.85 -13.97
N SER A 222 0.42 32.03 -14.23
CA SER A 222 0.82 32.44 -15.57
C SER A 222 1.88 31.50 -16.15
N LEU A 223 2.93 31.19 -15.38
CA LEU A 223 3.98 30.27 -15.80
C LEU A 223 3.42 28.88 -16.12
N PHE A 224 2.51 28.36 -15.30
CA PHE A 224 1.88 27.06 -15.55
C PHE A 224 1.04 27.08 -16.84
N LYS A 225 0.33 28.19 -17.10
CA LYS A 225 -0.41 28.38 -18.35
C LYS A 225 0.53 28.36 -19.55
N ASP A 226 1.62 29.10 -19.52
CA ASP A 226 2.59 29.16 -20.62
C ASP A 226 3.17 27.76 -20.93
N LEU A 227 3.46 26.97 -19.90
CA LEU A 227 3.91 25.58 -20.05
C LEU A 227 2.84 24.67 -20.68
N SER A 228 1.56 24.91 -20.40
CA SER A 228 0.47 24.15 -20.98
C SER A 228 0.20 24.47 -22.46
N GLU A 229 0.63 25.65 -22.91
CA GLU A 229 0.48 26.15 -24.28
C GLU A 229 1.81 26.06 -25.07
N ASP A 230 2.87 25.47 -24.50
CA ASP A 230 4.19 25.38 -25.12
C ASP A 230 4.16 24.60 -26.44
N ASP A 231 4.91 25.06 -27.44
CA ASP A 231 4.98 24.41 -28.75
C ASP A 231 5.51 22.98 -28.68
N THR A 232 6.32 22.67 -27.66
CA THR A 232 6.95 21.37 -27.46
C THR A 232 5.98 20.39 -26.80
N PRO A 233 5.60 19.28 -27.47
CA PRO A 233 4.67 18.29 -26.90
C PRO A 233 5.10 17.71 -25.56
N MET A 234 6.40 17.54 -25.33
CA MET A 234 6.94 17.02 -24.07
C MET A 234 6.63 17.93 -22.88
N VAL A 235 6.61 19.25 -23.09
CA VAL A 235 6.29 20.25 -22.05
C VAL A 235 4.78 20.22 -21.76
N ARG A 236 3.93 20.26 -22.79
CA ARG A 236 2.47 20.13 -22.62
C ARG A 236 2.07 18.82 -21.96
N ARG A 237 2.78 17.73 -22.30
CA ARG A 237 2.61 16.42 -21.67
C ARG A 237 2.94 16.48 -20.18
N SER A 238 4.03 17.17 -19.80
CA SER A 238 4.39 17.36 -18.39
C SER A 238 3.36 18.24 -17.66
N ALA A 239 2.90 19.32 -18.28
CA ALA A 239 1.83 20.16 -17.76
C ALA A 239 0.55 19.34 -17.51
N ALA A 240 0.13 18.51 -18.48
CA ALA A 240 -1.00 17.60 -18.32
C ALA A 240 -0.80 16.58 -17.19
N ARG A 241 0.41 16.04 -17.01
CA ARG A 241 0.76 15.11 -15.90
C ARG A 241 0.54 15.75 -14.53
N HIS A 242 0.78 17.05 -14.41
CA HIS A 242 0.85 17.77 -13.13
C HIS A 242 -0.32 18.73 -12.89
N LEU A 243 -1.18 18.91 -13.88
CA LEU A 243 -2.37 19.77 -13.80
C LEU A 243 -3.27 19.40 -12.62
N GLY A 244 -3.53 18.11 -12.36
CA GLY A 244 -4.38 17.70 -11.24
C GLY A 244 -3.87 18.20 -9.89
N ARG A 245 -2.57 18.04 -9.63
CA ARG A 245 -1.92 18.57 -8.41
C ARG A 245 -1.91 20.10 -8.36
N PHE A 246 -1.74 20.74 -9.51
CA PHE A 246 -1.79 22.21 -9.58
C PHE A 246 -3.19 22.73 -9.25
N VAL A 247 -4.23 22.09 -9.79
CA VAL A 247 -5.63 22.38 -9.45
C VAL A 247 -5.89 22.20 -7.96
N GLU A 248 -5.44 21.10 -7.37
CA GLU A 248 -5.58 20.85 -5.92
C GLU A 248 -4.89 21.94 -5.10
N SER A 249 -3.69 22.35 -5.51
CA SER A 249 -2.92 23.42 -4.85
C SER A 249 -3.60 24.79 -4.97
N VAL A 250 -4.15 25.13 -6.16
CA VAL A 250 -4.88 26.40 -6.39
C VAL A 250 -6.22 26.42 -5.67
N ALA A 251 -6.91 25.27 -5.60
CA ALA A 251 -8.12 25.10 -4.81
C ALA A 251 -7.85 25.23 -3.30
N GLY A 252 -6.62 24.97 -2.85
CA GLY A 252 -6.25 24.94 -1.44
C GLY A 252 -6.63 23.62 -0.75
N LEU A 253 -6.62 22.52 -1.51
CA LEU A 253 -6.88 21.17 -0.98
C LEU A 253 -5.65 20.64 -0.24
N THR A 254 -5.89 19.96 0.88
CA THR A 254 -4.86 19.34 1.71
C THR A 254 -4.68 17.85 1.44
N GLU A 255 -5.68 17.22 0.84
CA GLU A 255 -5.69 15.82 0.40
C GLU A 255 -5.91 15.80 -1.12
N THR A 256 -5.35 14.81 -1.80
CA THR A 256 -5.55 14.60 -3.23
C THR A 256 -7.01 14.22 -3.53
N ALA A 257 -7.47 14.43 -4.77
CA ALA A 257 -8.83 14.03 -5.15
C ALA A 257 -9.08 12.52 -4.91
N GLU A 258 -8.09 11.67 -5.14
CA GLU A 258 -8.21 10.23 -4.90
C GLU A 258 -8.41 9.92 -3.41
N GLU A 259 -7.65 10.56 -2.52
CA GLU A 259 -7.79 10.41 -1.06
C GLU A 259 -9.14 10.94 -0.56
N LEU A 260 -9.59 12.10 -1.06
CA LEU A 260 -10.88 12.70 -0.73
C LEU A 260 -12.04 11.78 -1.13
N ILE A 261 -12.00 11.19 -2.34
CA ILE A 261 -13.07 10.30 -2.80
C ILE A 261 -13.02 8.95 -2.07
N LYS A 262 -11.83 8.36 -1.86
CA LYS A 262 -11.70 7.07 -1.16
C LYS A 262 -12.09 7.15 0.31
N SER A 263 -11.77 8.25 0.99
CA SER A 263 -12.10 8.42 2.40
C SER A 263 -13.61 8.58 2.67
N GLY A 264 -14.38 8.93 1.63
CA GLY A 264 -15.82 9.17 1.75
C GLY A 264 -16.18 10.40 2.58
N LYS A 265 -15.19 11.20 3.02
CA LYS A 265 -15.41 12.38 3.85
C LYS A 265 -16.09 13.49 3.02
N PRO A 266 -16.94 14.33 3.65
CA PRO A 266 -17.37 15.57 3.04
C PRO A 266 -16.14 16.41 2.66
N GLN A 267 -16.16 16.97 1.46
CA GLN A 267 -15.08 17.85 1.05
C GLN A 267 -15.07 19.11 1.92
N GLN A 268 -13.87 19.58 2.26
CA GLN A 268 -13.68 20.89 2.89
C GLN A 268 -14.26 22.01 2.02
N THR A 269 -14.87 23.01 2.67
CA THR A 269 -15.32 24.24 1.99
C THR A 269 -14.15 24.96 1.34
N LEU A 270 -14.25 25.19 0.03
CA LEU A 270 -13.27 25.97 -0.72
C LEU A 270 -13.51 27.47 -0.51
N ALA A 271 -12.44 28.26 -0.48
CA ALA A 271 -12.57 29.71 -0.54
C ALA A 271 -13.11 30.15 -1.91
N ASP A 272 -14.05 31.10 -1.94
CA ASP A 272 -14.71 31.57 -3.17
C ASP A 272 -13.70 32.06 -4.22
N GLU A 273 -12.63 32.74 -3.79
CA GLU A 273 -11.56 33.19 -4.66
C GLU A 273 -10.80 32.02 -5.29
N ASN A 274 -10.44 30.99 -4.51
CA ASN A 274 -9.76 29.80 -5.02
C ASN A 274 -10.62 29.07 -6.05
N LYS A 275 -11.90 28.87 -5.75
CA LYS A 275 -12.85 28.27 -6.70
C LYS A 275 -12.91 29.09 -7.99
N ARG A 276 -12.97 30.43 -7.89
CA ARG A 276 -12.95 31.32 -9.04
C ARG A 276 -11.68 31.17 -9.88
N LEU A 277 -10.51 31.08 -9.26
CA LEU A 277 -9.24 30.87 -9.95
C LEU A 277 -9.23 29.53 -10.71
N VAL A 278 -9.70 28.44 -10.07
CA VAL A 278 -9.85 27.15 -10.75
C VAL A 278 -10.76 27.28 -11.97
N THR A 279 -11.96 27.86 -11.78
CA THR A 279 -12.97 27.99 -12.84
C THR A 279 -12.50 28.82 -14.04
N TYR A 280 -11.83 29.95 -13.83
CA TYR A 280 -11.51 30.88 -14.92
C TYR A 280 -10.09 30.75 -15.45
N GLU A 281 -9.14 30.22 -14.69
CA GLU A 281 -7.74 30.09 -15.12
C GLU A 281 -7.36 28.64 -15.43
N LEU A 282 -7.80 27.65 -14.64
CA LEU A 282 -7.36 26.25 -14.80
C LEU A 282 -8.29 25.39 -15.65
N VAL A 283 -9.60 25.61 -15.61
CA VAL A 283 -10.54 24.88 -16.46
C VAL A 283 -10.24 25.05 -17.96
N PRO A 284 -9.92 26.26 -18.47
CA PRO A 284 -9.53 26.41 -19.87
C PRO A 284 -8.29 25.58 -20.25
N ILE A 285 -7.28 25.55 -19.36
CA ILE A 285 -6.06 24.72 -19.55
C ILE A 285 -6.43 23.24 -19.61
N PHE A 286 -7.27 22.76 -18.67
CA PHE A 286 -7.77 21.40 -18.64
C PHE A 286 -8.49 21.01 -19.93
N GLN A 287 -9.38 21.87 -20.42
CA GLN A 287 -10.15 21.63 -21.65
C GLN A 287 -9.23 21.59 -22.88
N ALA A 288 -8.30 22.54 -23.01
CA ALA A 288 -7.36 22.60 -24.11
C ALA A 288 -6.49 21.34 -24.19
N LEU A 289 -5.84 20.97 -23.09
CA LEU A 289 -4.98 19.77 -23.02
C LEU A 289 -5.75 18.46 -23.23
N SER A 290 -7.02 18.41 -22.81
CA SER A 290 -7.89 17.24 -23.04
C SER A 290 -8.28 17.06 -24.50
N SER A 291 -8.15 18.11 -25.32
CA SER A 291 -8.36 18.08 -26.77
C SER A 291 -7.07 18.20 -27.59
N ASP A 292 -5.90 18.04 -26.95
CA ASP A 292 -4.60 18.15 -27.62
C ASP A 292 -4.47 17.17 -28.80
N GLU A 293 -3.75 17.56 -29.84
CA GLU A 293 -3.48 16.69 -30.99
C GLU A 293 -2.73 15.40 -30.60
N GLN A 294 -1.88 15.45 -29.56
CA GLN A 294 -1.07 14.33 -29.10
C GLN A 294 -1.85 13.48 -28.09
N ASP A 295 -2.03 12.20 -28.39
CA ASP A 295 -2.70 11.25 -27.48
C ASP A 295 -1.97 11.16 -26.12
N SER A 296 -0.63 11.27 -26.14
CA SER A 296 0.24 11.26 -24.98
C SER A 296 0.00 12.41 -24.01
N VAL A 297 -0.57 13.53 -24.48
CA VAL A 297 -1.01 14.68 -23.67
C VAL A 297 -2.45 14.44 -23.18
N ARG A 298 -3.37 14.10 -24.10
CA ARG A 298 -4.79 13.88 -23.78
C ARG A 298 -4.98 12.83 -22.68
N LEU A 299 -4.23 11.72 -22.72
CA LEU A 299 -4.38 10.64 -21.74
C LEU A 299 -4.08 11.09 -20.30
N LEU A 300 -3.17 12.04 -20.13
CA LEU A 300 -2.82 12.61 -18.82
C LEU A 300 -3.82 13.69 -18.41
N ALA A 301 -4.24 14.54 -19.37
CA ALA A 301 -5.16 15.63 -19.12
C ALA A 301 -6.55 15.12 -18.69
N VAL A 302 -7.12 14.16 -19.40
CA VAL A 302 -8.42 13.56 -19.08
C VAL A 302 -8.43 12.93 -17.68
N SER A 303 -7.28 12.38 -17.24
CA SER A 303 -7.14 11.78 -15.91
C SER A 303 -7.22 12.82 -14.77
N CYS A 304 -7.03 14.10 -15.07
CA CYS A 304 -7.13 15.20 -14.10
C CYS A 304 -8.59 15.60 -13.80
N ALA A 305 -9.58 15.03 -14.50
CA ALA A 305 -11.01 15.36 -14.32
C ALA A 305 -11.50 15.22 -12.86
N GLY A 306 -10.94 14.25 -12.11
CA GLY A 306 -11.21 14.09 -10.68
C GLY A 306 -10.78 15.31 -9.86
N SER A 307 -9.52 15.72 -10.02
CA SER A 307 -8.95 16.90 -9.35
C SER A 307 -9.64 18.20 -9.75
N VAL A 308 -10.01 18.36 -11.02
CA VAL A 308 -10.82 19.50 -11.50
C VAL A 308 -12.17 19.54 -10.79
N GLY A 309 -12.88 18.41 -10.71
CA GLY A 309 -14.16 18.38 -10.02
C GLY A 309 -14.06 18.68 -8.51
N CYS A 310 -13.02 18.18 -7.85
CA CYS A 310 -12.71 18.57 -6.47
C CYS A 310 -12.37 20.07 -6.38
N GLY A 311 -11.58 20.63 -7.29
CA GLY A 311 -11.27 22.05 -7.34
C GLY A 311 -12.48 22.97 -7.58
N LEU A 312 -13.58 22.42 -8.11
CA LEU A 312 -14.88 23.09 -8.30
C LEU A 312 -15.86 22.84 -7.14
N ALA A 313 -15.36 22.40 -5.98
CA ALA A 313 -16.13 22.10 -4.77
C ALA A 313 -17.16 20.96 -4.91
N ARG A 314 -17.04 20.12 -5.94
CA ARG A 314 -17.97 19.01 -6.23
C ARG A 314 -19.43 19.47 -6.30
N GLU A 315 -19.68 20.67 -6.80
CA GLU A 315 -21.04 21.16 -7.00
C GLU A 315 -21.66 20.47 -8.22
N PRO A 316 -22.74 19.67 -8.06
CA PRO A 316 -23.22 18.79 -9.13
C PRO A 316 -23.66 19.47 -10.42
N GLY A 317 -24.09 20.74 -10.34
CA GLY A 317 -24.42 21.55 -11.50
C GLY A 317 -23.15 21.94 -12.26
N ASP A 318 -22.40 22.86 -11.66
CA ASP A 318 -21.21 23.50 -12.23
C ASP A 318 -20.12 22.49 -12.60
N THR A 319 -19.85 21.55 -11.72
CA THR A 319 -18.79 20.54 -11.94
C THR A 319 -19.12 19.68 -13.14
N ALA A 320 -20.38 19.28 -13.29
CA ALA A 320 -20.79 18.42 -14.39
C ALA A 320 -20.78 19.15 -15.74
N GLU A 321 -21.08 20.45 -15.78
CA GLU A 321 -20.96 21.25 -17.03
C GLU A 321 -19.52 21.28 -17.54
N VAL A 322 -18.53 21.30 -16.64
CA VAL A 322 -17.11 21.34 -17.00
C VAL A 322 -16.55 19.95 -17.29
N VAL A 323 -16.83 18.97 -16.42
CA VAL A 323 -16.16 17.67 -16.42
C VAL A 323 -16.78 16.71 -17.43
N LEU A 324 -18.12 16.64 -17.54
CA LEU A 324 -18.77 15.62 -18.38
C LEU A 324 -18.42 15.70 -19.87
N PRO A 325 -18.29 16.89 -20.51
CA PRO A 325 -17.87 16.96 -21.90
C PRO A 325 -16.51 16.30 -22.15
N VAL A 326 -15.54 16.51 -21.25
CA VAL A 326 -14.21 15.91 -21.34
C VAL A 326 -14.27 14.41 -21.08
N VAL A 327 -15.06 13.96 -20.10
CA VAL A 327 -15.23 12.52 -19.82
C VAL A 327 -15.89 11.81 -21.00
N ARG A 328 -16.88 12.42 -21.66
CA ARG A 328 -17.53 11.87 -22.85
C ARG A 328 -16.50 11.68 -23.97
N GLY A 329 -15.76 12.74 -24.31
CA GLY A 329 -14.70 12.68 -25.31
C GLY A 329 -13.61 11.66 -24.96
N GLY A 330 -13.21 11.58 -23.70
CA GLY A 330 -12.22 10.63 -23.21
C GLY A 330 -12.68 9.17 -23.24
N CYS A 331 -13.98 8.89 -23.06
CA CYS A 331 -14.54 7.54 -23.20
C CYS A 331 -14.68 7.11 -24.66
N GLU A 332 -14.80 8.07 -25.59
CA GLU A 332 -14.98 7.83 -27.02
C GLU A 332 -13.69 8.10 -27.82
N ASP A 333 -12.57 8.39 -27.15
CA ASP A 333 -11.29 8.74 -27.79
C ASP A 333 -10.81 7.59 -28.68
N LEU A 334 -10.27 7.92 -29.85
CA LEU A 334 -9.73 6.95 -30.80
C LEU A 334 -8.56 6.16 -30.19
N SER A 335 -7.74 6.79 -29.35
CA SER A 335 -6.63 6.14 -28.67
C SER A 335 -7.15 5.37 -27.45
N TRP A 336 -7.00 4.04 -27.49
CA TRP A 336 -7.33 3.18 -26.35
C TRP A 336 -6.54 3.57 -25.09
N ARG A 337 -5.36 4.19 -25.24
CA ARG A 337 -4.54 4.66 -24.13
C ARG A 337 -5.23 5.79 -23.36
N VAL A 338 -5.96 6.67 -24.04
CA VAL A 338 -6.76 7.72 -23.39
C VAL A 338 -7.91 7.09 -22.62
N ARG A 339 -8.68 6.20 -23.27
CA ARG A 339 -9.80 5.48 -22.64
C ARG A 339 -9.35 4.67 -21.42
N HIS A 340 -8.22 3.97 -21.55
CA HIS A 340 -7.60 3.18 -20.50
C HIS A 340 -7.18 4.03 -19.29
N ASN A 341 -6.53 5.18 -19.52
CA ASN A 341 -6.13 6.07 -18.42
C ASN A 341 -7.35 6.69 -17.71
N LEU A 342 -8.38 7.09 -18.46
CA LEU A 342 -9.64 7.53 -17.87
C LEU A 342 -10.31 6.41 -17.05
N ALA A 343 -10.33 5.18 -17.57
CA ALA A 343 -10.89 4.02 -16.88
C ALA A 343 -10.24 3.79 -15.51
N LYS A 344 -8.91 3.92 -15.39
CA LYS A 344 -8.18 3.78 -14.12
C LYS A 344 -8.68 4.72 -13.02
N VAL A 345 -8.97 5.97 -13.38
CA VAL A 345 -9.37 7.01 -12.42
C VAL A 345 -10.88 7.26 -12.39
N PHE A 346 -11.68 6.43 -13.08
CA PHE A 346 -13.08 6.73 -13.33
C PHE A 346 -13.92 6.89 -12.06
N SER A 347 -13.65 6.09 -11.01
CA SER A 347 -14.34 6.24 -9.72
C SER A 347 -14.05 7.58 -9.04
N THR A 348 -12.82 8.10 -9.16
CA THR A 348 -12.44 9.41 -8.66
C THR A 348 -13.17 10.53 -9.43
N VAL A 349 -13.27 10.39 -10.75
CA VAL A 349 -14.04 11.31 -11.61
C VAL A 349 -15.52 11.29 -11.24
N ALA A 350 -16.13 10.10 -11.12
CA ALA A 350 -17.52 9.98 -10.73
C ALA A 350 -17.80 10.56 -9.33
N GLY A 351 -16.88 10.35 -8.39
CA GLY A 351 -16.97 10.88 -7.03
C GLY A 351 -16.82 12.40 -6.95
N SER A 352 -16.03 13.00 -7.86
CA SER A 352 -15.80 14.44 -7.90
C SER A 352 -16.99 15.24 -8.44
N LEU A 353 -17.95 14.58 -9.10
CA LEU A 353 -19.19 15.22 -9.57
C LEU A 353 -20.19 15.53 -8.44
N GLY A 354 -19.97 15.04 -7.22
CA GLY A 354 -20.80 15.38 -6.05
C GLY A 354 -22.22 14.80 -6.04
N PHE A 355 -22.53 13.84 -6.91
CA PHE A 355 -23.88 13.26 -7.00
C PHE A 355 -24.28 12.41 -5.78
N GLY A 356 -23.33 11.96 -4.97
CA GLY A 356 -23.56 11.05 -3.83
C GLY A 356 -24.47 11.58 -2.72
N SER A 357 -24.71 12.89 -2.67
CA SER A 357 -25.59 13.54 -1.66
C SER A 357 -27.07 13.57 -2.07
N SER A 358 -27.41 13.22 -3.32
CA SER A 358 -28.78 13.26 -3.81
C SER A 358 -29.51 11.94 -3.57
N PRO A 359 -30.67 11.93 -2.89
CA PRO A 359 -31.45 10.71 -2.66
C PRO A 359 -32.11 10.14 -3.93
N LYS A 360 -32.05 10.84 -5.07
CA LYS A 360 -32.55 10.37 -6.37
C LYS A 360 -31.48 10.47 -7.44
N SER A 361 -31.38 9.42 -8.26
CA SER A 361 -30.51 9.40 -9.45
C SER A 361 -30.86 10.55 -10.38
N SER A 362 -29.92 11.45 -10.62
CA SER A 362 -30.08 12.51 -11.63
C SER A 362 -29.85 11.96 -13.05
N PRO A 363 -30.38 12.62 -14.11
CA PRO A 363 -30.07 12.24 -15.49
C PRO A 363 -28.57 12.24 -15.79
N LYS A 364 -27.84 13.23 -15.26
CA LYS A 364 -26.37 13.33 -15.37
C LYS A 364 -25.66 12.18 -14.66
N GLN A 365 -26.12 11.77 -13.49
CA GLN A 365 -25.57 10.60 -12.80
C GLN A 365 -25.81 9.33 -13.62
N SER A 366 -27.01 9.16 -14.18
CA SER A 366 -27.28 8.03 -15.07
C SER A 366 -26.46 8.09 -16.37
N GLU A 367 -26.04 9.25 -16.85
CA GLU A 367 -25.15 9.39 -18.00
C GLU A 367 -23.73 8.92 -17.66
N VAL A 368 -23.19 9.30 -16.51
CA VAL A 368 -21.87 8.83 -16.04
C VAL A 368 -21.79 7.30 -15.99
N PHE A 369 -22.84 6.65 -15.49
CA PHE A 369 -22.90 5.18 -15.44
C PHE A 369 -23.01 4.55 -16.84
N LYS A 370 -23.61 5.22 -17.81
CA LYS A 370 -23.61 4.76 -19.21
C LYS A 370 -22.23 4.87 -19.85
N LEU A 371 -21.51 5.96 -19.58
CA LEU A 371 -20.13 6.13 -20.05
C LEU A 371 -19.22 5.05 -19.45
N PHE A 372 -19.35 4.78 -18.14
CA PHE A 372 -18.64 3.69 -17.48
C PHE A 372 -18.98 2.31 -18.06
N ALA A 373 -20.27 2.05 -18.30
CA ALA A 373 -20.73 0.82 -18.96
C ALA A 373 -20.10 0.64 -20.35
N GLY A 374 -19.91 1.73 -21.10
CA GLY A 374 -19.18 1.70 -22.37
C GLY A 374 -17.72 1.24 -22.22
N LEU A 375 -17.00 1.72 -21.20
CA LEU A 375 -15.62 1.28 -20.91
C LEU A 375 -15.54 -0.18 -20.48
N LEU A 376 -16.55 -0.70 -19.78
CA LEU A 376 -16.66 -2.12 -19.45
C LEU A 376 -16.88 -3.00 -20.69
N GLN A 377 -17.38 -2.43 -21.79
CA GLN A 377 -17.61 -3.11 -23.06
C GLN A 377 -16.59 -2.71 -24.14
N ASP A 378 -15.46 -2.10 -23.75
CA ASP A 378 -14.46 -1.64 -24.70
C ASP A 378 -13.90 -2.79 -25.53
N ASN A 379 -13.52 -2.49 -26.78
CA ASN A 379 -12.88 -3.48 -27.65
C ASN A 379 -11.52 -3.92 -27.11
N GLU A 380 -10.80 -3.03 -26.41
CA GLU A 380 -9.47 -3.32 -25.85
C GLU A 380 -9.55 -3.93 -24.45
N ALA A 381 -8.87 -5.05 -24.24
CA ALA A 381 -8.98 -5.79 -22.98
C ALA A 381 -8.40 -5.01 -21.80
N GLU A 382 -7.32 -4.25 -22.00
CA GLU A 382 -6.69 -3.41 -21.00
C GLU A 382 -7.62 -2.29 -20.51
N VAL A 383 -8.51 -1.79 -21.38
CA VAL A 383 -9.53 -0.80 -21.00
C VAL A 383 -10.59 -1.47 -20.13
N ARG A 384 -11.14 -2.62 -20.58
CA ARG A 384 -12.12 -3.40 -19.80
C ARG A 384 -11.58 -3.77 -18.43
N ALA A 385 -10.35 -4.30 -18.38
CA ALA A 385 -9.64 -4.68 -17.17
C ALA A 385 -9.55 -3.50 -16.18
N SER A 386 -9.17 -2.30 -16.65
CA SER A 386 -9.06 -1.11 -15.80
C SER A 386 -10.42 -0.56 -15.35
N ALA A 387 -11.45 -0.69 -16.19
CA ALA A 387 -12.81 -0.32 -15.83
C ALA A 387 -13.38 -1.26 -14.75
N VAL A 388 -13.13 -2.57 -14.88
CA VAL A 388 -13.58 -3.59 -13.91
C VAL A 388 -13.06 -3.34 -12.49
N GLU A 389 -11.81 -2.87 -12.33
CA GLU A 389 -11.25 -2.50 -11.00
C GLU A 389 -12.04 -1.40 -10.29
N ASN A 390 -12.81 -0.60 -11.04
CA ASN A 390 -13.59 0.51 -10.49
C ASN A 390 -15.03 0.13 -10.13
N ILE A 391 -15.51 -1.09 -10.44
CA ILE A 391 -16.91 -1.50 -10.25
C ILE A 391 -17.36 -1.34 -8.78
N ALA A 392 -16.58 -1.79 -7.80
CA ALA A 392 -16.96 -1.72 -6.38
C ALA A 392 -17.13 -0.27 -5.90
N ARG A 393 -16.25 0.64 -6.33
CA ARG A 393 -16.37 2.07 -6.01
C ARG A 393 -17.53 2.74 -6.76
N MET A 394 -17.77 2.35 -8.01
CA MET A 394 -18.94 2.82 -8.75
C MET A 394 -20.24 2.34 -8.10
N ALA A 395 -20.29 1.11 -7.60
CA ALA A 395 -21.41 0.61 -6.79
C ALA A 395 -21.59 1.43 -5.51
N GLN A 396 -20.51 1.78 -4.81
CA GLN A 396 -20.55 2.66 -3.64
C GLN A 396 -21.10 4.07 -3.96
N ILE A 397 -20.79 4.61 -5.14
CA ILE A 397 -21.23 5.96 -5.57
C ILE A 397 -22.68 5.95 -6.06
N GLY A 398 -23.08 4.95 -6.85
CA GLY A 398 -24.39 4.90 -7.50
C GLY A 398 -25.47 4.18 -6.71
N GLY A 399 -25.07 3.37 -5.73
CA GLY A 399 -25.95 2.47 -5.01
C GLY A 399 -26.54 1.35 -5.88
N ALA A 400 -27.40 0.55 -5.25
CA ALA A 400 -28.05 -0.61 -5.86
C ALA A 400 -28.77 -0.29 -7.18
N ASP A 401 -29.48 0.85 -7.26
CA ASP A 401 -30.31 1.21 -8.41
C ASP A 401 -29.49 1.42 -9.68
N LEU A 402 -28.42 2.22 -9.60
CA LEU A 402 -27.56 2.49 -10.74
C LEU A 402 -26.68 1.30 -11.08
N PHE A 403 -26.24 0.55 -10.07
CA PHE A 403 -25.52 -0.70 -10.25
C PHE A 403 -26.33 -1.71 -11.06
N ARG A 404 -27.56 -2.03 -10.62
CA ARG A 404 -28.45 -2.99 -11.31
C ARG A 404 -28.85 -2.52 -12.71
N LYS A 405 -29.01 -1.22 -12.90
CA LYS A 405 -29.43 -0.67 -14.19
C LYS A 405 -28.33 -0.72 -15.26
N HIS A 406 -27.08 -0.44 -14.89
CA HIS A 406 -26.01 -0.19 -15.89
C HIS A 406 -24.83 -1.15 -15.79
N ILE A 407 -24.54 -1.72 -14.61
CA ILE A 407 -23.35 -2.54 -14.38
C ILE A 407 -23.72 -4.03 -14.32
N ALA A 408 -24.69 -4.41 -13.48
CA ALA A 408 -25.09 -5.81 -13.30
C ALA A 408 -25.38 -6.57 -14.61
N PRO A 409 -26.05 -5.98 -15.63
CA PRO A 409 -26.33 -6.67 -16.89
C PRO A 409 -25.07 -7.03 -17.69
N LEU A 410 -23.93 -6.40 -17.41
CA LEU A 410 -22.66 -6.60 -18.12
C LEU A 410 -21.77 -7.66 -17.47
N LEU A 411 -22.03 -8.00 -16.20
CA LEU A 411 -21.17 -8.91 -15.43
C LEU A 411 -21.04 -10.31 -16.05
N PRO A 412 -22.10 -10.94 -16.62
CA PRO A 412 -21.96 -12.25 -17.25
C PRO A 412 -20.98 -12.23 -18.43
N ALA A 413 -21.03 -11.20 -19.28
CA ALA A 413 -20.14 -11.08 -20.43
C ALA A 413 -18.68 -10.85 -20.00
N LEU A 414 -18.45 -10.10 -18.93
CA LEU A 414 -17.13 -9.89 -18.33
C LEU A 414 -16.60 -11.14 -17.62
N ALA A 415 -17.49 -11.96 -17.05
CA ALA A 415 -17.12 -13.22 -16.41
C ALA A 415 -16.72 -14.30 -17.44
N ASP A 416 -17.30 -14.25 -18.64
CA ASP A 416 -16.95 -15.11 -19.78
C ASP A 416 -15.93 -14.44 -20.74
N ASP A 417 -15.22 -13.40 -20.31
CA ASP A 417 -14.26 -12.69 -21.17
C ASP A 417 -13.15 -13.64 -21.65
N LEU A 418 -12.72 -13.46 -22.91
CA LEU A 418 -11.64 -14.25 -23.51
C LEU A 418 -10.28 -13.95 -22.86
N VAL A 419 -10.13 -12.76 -22.26
CA VAL A 419 -8.89 -12.35 -21.60
C VAL A 419 -8.97 -12.64 -20.10
N MET A 420 -8.11 -13.55 -19.66
CA MET A 420 -8.01 -13.96 -18.25
C MET A 420 -7.87 -12.77 -17.30
N GLU A 421 -7.11 -11.72 -17.65
CA GLU A 421 -6.92 -10.55 -16.78
C GLU A 421 -8.25 -9.83 -16.46
N VAL A 422 -9.19 -9.77 -17.41
CA VAL A 422 -10.52 -9.19 -17.18
C VAL A 422 -11.31 -10.06 -16.21
N ARG A 423 -11.34 -11.39 -16.42
CA ARG A 423 -12.01 -12.34 -15.52
C ARG A 423 -11.43 -12.29 -14.11
N SER A 424 -10.11 -12.25 -13.99
CA SER A 424 -9.36 -12.20 -12.72
C SER A 424 -9.69 -10.94 -11.93
N LYS A 425 -9.67 -9.77 -12.59
CA LYS A 425 -10.04 -8.50 -11.96
C LYS A 425 -11.52 -8.48 -11.58
N LEU A 426 -12.40 -9.07 -12.38
CA LEU A 426 -13.82 -9.13 -12.04
C LEU A 426 -14.05 -10.01 -10.81
N ALA A 427 -13.43 -11.19 -10.75
CA ALA A 427 -13.49 -12.06 -9.58
C ALA A 427 -13.03 -11.31 -8.31
N GLN A 428 -11.91 -10.57 -8.39
CA GLN A 428 -11.45 -9.74 -7.30
C GLN A 428 -12.47 -8.64 -6.93
N THR A 429 -12.98 -7.90 -7.91
CA THR A 429 -13.87 -6.76 -7.67
C THR A 429 -15.22 -7.20 -7.11
N LEU A 430 -15.77 -8.34 -7.51
CA LEU A 430 -17.02 -8.86 -6.90
C LEU A 430 -16.82 -9.14 -5.40
N MET A 431 -15.65 -9.65 -5.01
CA MET A 431 -15.35 -9.86 -3.60
C MET A 431 -15.10 -8.54 -2.84
N ASP A 432 -14.64 -7.49 -3.52
CA ASP A 432 -14.51 -6.15 -2.96
C ASP A 432 -15.86 -5.42 -2.87
N CYS A 433 -16.83 -5.71 -3.76
CA CYS A 433 -18.22 -5.29 -3.61
C CYS A 433 -18.88 -5.84 -2.34
N CYS A 434 -18.41 -6.98 -1.83
CA CYS A 434 -18.88 -7.61 -0.60
C CYS A 434 -18.09 -7.19 0.66
N ASP A 435 -17.11 -6.29 0.53
CA ASP A 435 -16.34 -5.77 1.65
C ASP A 435 -16.96 -4.45 2.16
N PRO A 436 -17.52 -4.40 3.39
CA PRO A 436 -18.15 -3.18 3.91
C PRO A 436 -17.22 -1.98 4.01
N ALA A 437 -15.89 -2.18 4.04
CA ALA A 437 -14.91 -1.10 4.01
C ALA A 437 -14.78 -0.46 2.61
N VAL A 438 -15.19 -1.17 1.55
CA VAL A 438 -15.12 -0.70 0.16
C VAL A 438 -16.51 -0.34 -0.37
N CYS A 439 -17.49 -1.20 -0.17
CA CYS A 439 -18.87 -1.00 -0.61
C CYS A 439 -19.87 -1.44 0.46
N ASN A 440 -20.75 -0.52 0.86
CA ASN A 440 -21.83 -0.77 1.82
C ASN A 440 -23.22 -0.42 1.27
N LYS A 441 -23.33 -0.28 -0.06
CA LYS A 441 -24.57 0.10 -0.76
C LYS A 441 -25.26 -1.04 -1.48
N LEU A 442 -24.62 -2.20 -1.59
CA LEU A 442 -25.21 -3.39 -2.18
C LEU A 442 -25.76 -4.29 -1.07
N SER A 443 -26.93 -4.89 -1.33
CA SER A 443 -27.58 -5.79 -0.37
C SER A 443 -27.24 -7.25 -0.65
N ASP A 444 -27.51 -8.10 0.34
CA ASP A 444 -27.33 -9.55 0.19
C ASP A 444 -28.19 -10.13 -0.94
N GLU A 445 -29.35 -9.54 -1.26
CA GLU A 445 -30.16 -9.94 -2.42
C GLU A 445 -29.39 -9.76 -3.74
N ILE A 446 -28.63 -8.68 -3.90
CA ILE A 446 -27.77 -8.47 -5.08
C ILE A 446 -26.70 -9.56 -5.15
N VAL A 447 -26.07 -9.88 -4.03
CA VAL A 447 -25.05 -10.94 -3.99
C VAL A 447 -25.65 -12.29 -4.40
N LEU A 448 -26.86 -12.60 -3.95
CA LEU A 448 -27.52 -13.87 -4.22
C LEU A 448 -28.13 -13.97 -5.63
N GLU A 449 -28.64 -12.87 -6.18
CA GLU A 449 -29.27 -12.84 -7.51
C GLU A 449 -28.24 -12.61 -8.61
N ASP A 450 -27.36 -11.62 -8.43
CA ASP A 450 -26.45 -11.14 -9.47
C ASP A 450 -25.05 -11.77 -9.36
N PHE A 451 -24.49 -11.97 -8.15
CA PHE A 451 -23.09 -12.44 -8.01
C PHE A 451 -22.97 -13.94 -7.93
N LYS A 452 -23.89 -14.64 -7.25
CA LYS A 452 -23.85 -16.08 -7.04
C LYS A 452 -23.56 -16.86 -8.35
N PRO A 453 -24.26 -16.64 -9.48
CA PRO A 453 -23.97 -17.38 -10.73
C PRO A 453 -22.54 -17.14 -11.24
N LEU A 454 -22.01 -15.93 -11.04
CA LEU A 454 -20.66 -15.56 -11.46
C LEU A 454 -19.61 -16.20 -10.57
N LEU A 455 -19.85 -16.27 -9.25
CA LEU A 455 -18.98 -17.00 -8.32
C LEU A 455 -18.90 -18.48 -8.69
N GLU A 456 -20.03 -19.08 -9.09
CA GLU A 456 -20.08 -20.46 -9.59
C GLU A 456 -19.22 -20.62 -10.85
N ASN A 457 -19.29 -19.68 -11.79
CA ASN A 457 -18.43 -19.68 -13.00
C ASN A 457 -16.95 -19.53 -12.65
N PHE A 458 -16.57 -18.55 -11.83
CA PHE A 458 -15.17 -18.29 -11.49
C PHE A 458 -14.48 -19.42 -10.70
N LEU A 459 -15.22 -20.13 -9.84
CA LEU A 459 -14.69 -21.30 -9.16
C LEU A 459 -14.42 -22.47 -10.12
N ASN A 460 -15.07 -22.48 -11.29
CA ASN A 460 -14.87 -23.46 -12.35
C ASN A 460 -13.97 -22.93 -13.49
N ASP A 461 -13.34 -21.76 -13.34
CA ASP A 461 -12.44 -21.18 -14.35
C ASP A 461 -11.25 -22.12 -14.62
N GLU A 462 -10.73 -22.11 -15.85
CA GLU A 462 -9.57 -22.90 -16.23
C GLU A 462 -8.27 -22.43 -15.53
N PHE A 463 -8.20 -21.16 -15.16
CA PHE A 463 -7.04 -20.57 -14.49
C PHE A 463 -7.24 -20.51 -12.97
N ALA A 464 -6.31 -21.14 -12.25
CA ALA A 464 -6.32 -21.14 -10.79
C ALA A 464 -6.20 -19.73 -10.18
N GLU A 465 -5.63 -18.76 -10.89
CA GLU A 465 -5.54 -17.37 -10.42
C GLU A 465 -6.93 -16.73 -10.22
N VAL A 466 -7.83 -16.93 -11.18
CA VAL A 466 -9.22 -16.46 -11.09
C VAL A 466 -9.96 -17.13 -9.93
N GLN A 467 -9.80 -18.46 -9.81
CA GLN A 467 -10.36 -19.24 -8.70
C GLN A 467 -9.89 -18.71 -7.34
N LEU A 468 -8.60 -18.40 -7.21
CA LEU A 468 -7.99 -17.93 -5.96
C LEU A 468 -8.52 -16.57 -5.51
N HIS A 469 -8.85 -15.66 -6.43
CA HIS A 469 -9.45 -14.37 -6.06
C HIS A 469 -10.79 -14.53 -5.33
N ILE A 470 -11.59 -15.51 -5.73
CA ILE A 470 -12.83 -15.86 -5.02
C ILE A 470 -12.50 -16.57 -3.70
N LEU A 471 -11.76 -17.68 -3.75
CA LEU A 471 -11.53 -18.53 -2.58
C LEU A 471 -10.89 -17.79 -1.40
N THR A 472 -9.93 -16.91 -1.66
CA THR A 472 -9.20 -16.21 -0.60
C THR A 472 -10.05 -15.17 0.14
N LYS A 473 -11.16 -14.72 -0.45
CA LYS A 473 -12.03 -13.67 0.11
C LYS A 473 -13.45 -14.16 0.41
N LEU A 474 -13.81 -15.39 0.04
CA LEU A 474 -15.19 -15.88 0.12
C LEU A 474 -15.77 -15.89 1.56
N SER A 475 -14.92 -15.92 2.57
CA SER A 475 -15.33 -15.75 3.98
C SER A 475 -16.06 -14.44 4.25
N ARG A 476 -15.89 -13.39 3.42
CA ARG A 476 -16.63 -12.12 3.50
C ARG A 476 -18.15 -12.29 3.35
N VAL A 477 -18.58 -13.34 2.67
CA VAL A 477 -19.99 -13.68 2.44
C VAL A 477 -20.35 -15.02 3.10
N SER A 478 -19.66 -15.41 4.17
CA SER A 478 -19.87 -16.70 4.84
C SER A 478 -21.32 -16.90 5.27
N HIS A 479 -22.00 -15.84 5.72
CA HIS A 479 -23.41 -15.85 6.12
C HIS A 479 -24.36 -16.22 4.98
N LEU A 480 -23.94 -16.07 3.72
CA LEU A 480 -24.72 -16.39 2.53
C LEU A 480 -24.43 -17.78 1.94
N LEU A 481 -23.32 -18.43 2.33
CA LEU A 481 -22.92 -19.74 1.79
C LEU A 481 -23.94 -20.85 2.08
N GLY A 482 -24.78 -20.66 3.11
CA GLY A 482 -25.96 -21.47 3.38
C GLY A 482 -26.95 -21.58 2.21
N ARG A 483 -26.94 -20.60 1.29
CA ARG A 483 -27.87 -20.46 0.16
C ARG A 483 -27.21 -20.66 -1.22
N MET A 484 -25.97 -21.13 -1.24
CA MET A 484 -25.14 -21.28 -2.44
C MET A 484 -24.67 -22.72 -2.64
N ASP A 485 -25.58 -23.66 -2.92
CA ASP A 485 -25.26 -25.10 -2.99
C ASP A 485 -24.20 -25.46 -4.03
N VAL A 486 -24.23 -24.84 -5.21
CA VAL A 486 -23.26 -25.10 -6.29
C VAL A 486 -21.88 -24.57 -5.90
N VAL A 487 -21.79 -23.34 -5.37
CA VAL A 487 -20.55 -22.77 -4.83
C VAL A 487 -19.91 -23.70 -3.80
N VAL A 488 -20.71 -24.17 -2.83
CA VAL A 488 -20.23 -25.11 -1.80
C VAL A 488 -19.74 -26.41 -2.43
N SER A 489 -20.50 -26.96 -3.38
CA SER A 489 -20.10 -28.18 -4.10
C SER A 489 -18.78 -28.01 -4.85
N SER A 490 -18.58 -26.88 -5.53
CA SER A 490 -17.31 -26.55 -6.20
C SER A 490 -16.15 -26.48 -5.22
N ILE A 491 -16.31 -25.81 -4.07
CA ILE A 491 -15.27 -25.73 -3.02
C ILE A 491 -14.86 -27.13 -2.55
N LEU A 492 -15.82 -28.04 -2.35
CA LEU A 492 -15.51 -29.41 -1.94
C LEU A 492 -14.74 -30.18 -3.00
N GLN A 493 -15.07 -30.02 -4.28
CA GLN A 493 -14.30 -30.61 -5.37
C GLN A 493 -12.88 -30.05 -5.43
N MET A 494 -12.72 -28.74 -5.21
CA MET A 494 -11.44 -28.03 -5.19
C MET A 494 -10.50 -28.44 -4.05
N SER A 495 -11.00 -29.10 -3.00
CA SER A 495 -10.15 -29.73 -1.98
C SER A 495 -9.17 -30.76 -2.57
N MET A 496 -9.46 -31.25 -3.78
CA MET A 496 -8.63 -32.20 -4.54
C MET A 496 -7.93 -31.57 -5.74
N ALA A 497 -7.93 -30.24 -5.86
CA ALA A 497 -7.30 -29.54 -6.97
C ALA A 497 -5.80 -29.85 -7.07
N GLN A 498 -5.26 -29.88 -8.29
CA GLN A 498 -3.82 -30.08 -8.50
C GLN A 498 -3.00 -28.93 -7.92
N ASN A 499 -3.48 -27.68 -8.09
CA ASN A 499 -2.82 -26.52 -7.55
C ASN A 499 -2.96 -26.48 -6.02
N TRP A 500 -1.84 -26.56 -5.31
CA TRP A 500 -1.84 -26.57 -3.86
C TRP A 500 -2.33 -25.25 -3.24
N ARG A 501 -2.19 -24.11 -3.93
CA ARG A 501 -2.73 -22.83 -3.44
C ARG A 501 -4.25 -22.85 -3.37
N VAL A 502 -4.90 -23.52 -4.33
CA VAL A 502 -6.35 -23.71 -4.33
C VAL A 502 -6.76 -24.57 -3.13
N ARG A 503 -6.06 -25.68 -2.90
CA ARG A 503 -6.28 -26.53 -1.72
C ARG A 503 -6.05 -25.80 -0.39
N GLU A 504 -5.02 -24.96 -0.32
CA GLU A 504 -4.76 -24.10 0.85
C GLU A 504 -5.94 -23.16 1.10
N ALA A 505 -6.41 -22.45 0.07
CA ALA A 505 -7.53 -21.53 0.19
C ALA A 505 -8.82 -22.26 0.63
N VAL A 506 -9.08 -23.45 0.07
CA VAL A 506 -10.19 -24.32 0.52
C VAL A 506 -10.05 -24.67 1.99
N GLY A 507 -8.86 -25.07 2.46
CA GLY A 507 -8.61 -25.41 3.86
C GLY A 507 -8.96 -24.27 4.83
N ARG A 508 -8.70 -23.02 4.44
CA ARG A 508 -9.08 -21.82 5.22
C ARG A 508 -10.59 -21.57 5.24
N LEU A 509 -11.33 -22.00 4.21
CA LEU A 509 -12.77 -21.78 4.08
C LEU A 509 -13.63 -22.81 4.82
N LEU A 510 -13.14 -24.04 5.03
CA LEU A 510 -13.95 -25.12 5.63
C LEU A 510 -14.60 -24.76 6.98
N PRO A 511 -13.94 -24.05 7.93
CA PRO A 511 -14.58 -23.65 9.18
C PRO A 511 -15.74 -22.67 8.99
N PHE A 512 -15.66 -21.79 7.98
CA PHE A 512 -16.75 -20.87 7.63
C PHE A 512 -17.94 -21.59 6.99
N LEU A 513 -17.69 -22.68 6.24
CA LEU A 513 -18.77 -23.53 5.75
C LEU A 513 -19.48 -24.26 6.89
N ALA A 514 -18.74 -24.69 7.91
CA ALA A 514 -19.30 -25.27 9.12
C ALA A 514 -20.24 -24.28 9.83
N GLU A 515 -19.84 -23.02 9.93
CA GLU A 515 -20.66 -21.94 10.50
C GLU A 515 -21.95 -21.72 9.68
N ALA A 516 -21.83 -21.69 8.36
CA ALA A 516 -22.95 -21.40 7.46
C ALA A 516 -23.97 -22.55 7.33
N ARG A 517 -23.52 -23.81 7.42
CA ARG A 517 -24.34 -25.01 7.17
C ARG A 517 -24.59 -25.87 8.41
N GLY A 518 -23.91 -25.58 9.52
CA GLY A 518 -23.99 -26.32 10.77
C GLY A 518 -23.04 -27.51 10.86
N MET A 519 -22.86 -28.01 12.09
CA MET A 519 -21.92 -29.09 12.40
C MET A 519 -22.34 -30.47 11.90
N SER A 520 -23.63 -30.71 11.67
CA SER A 520 -24.11 -31.94 11.00
C SER A 520 -23.55 -32.03 9.57
N PHE A 521 -23.64 -30.92 8.82
CA PHE A 521 -23.05 -30.81 7.49
C PHE A 521 -21.53 -31.00 7.52
N PHE A 522 -20.84 -30.47 8.55
CA PHE A 522 -19.41 -30.71 8.71
C PHE A 522 -19.10 -32.20 8.84
N LYS A 523 -19.81 -32.90 9.73
CA LYS A 523 -19.61 -34.32 9.98
C LYS A 523 -19.85 -35.18 8.74
N GLU A 524 -20.88 -34.86 7.96
CA GLU A 524 -21.29 -35.64 6.79
C GLU A 524 -20.45 -35.34 5.54
N HIS A 525 -20.04 -34.08 5.34
CA HIS A 525 -19.47 -33.62 4.07
C HIS A 525 -18.09 -32.96 4.16
N LEU A 526 -17.72 -32.38 5.31
CA LEU A 526 -16.48 -31.61 5.46
C LEU A 526 -15.37 -32.37 6.20
N MET A 527 -15.73 -33.39 7.00
CA MET A 527 -14.78 -34.16 7.80
C MET A 527 -13.70 -34.83 6.95
N GLU A 528 -14.08 -35.54 5.89
CA GLU A 528 -13.11 -36.20 5.00
C GLU A 528 -12.19 -35.18 4.29
N PRO A 529 -12.70 -34.12 3.62
CA PRO A 529 -11.86 -33.06 3.08
C PRO A 529 -10.91 -32.43 4.10
N TRP A 530 -11.39 -32.14 5.32
CA TRP A 530 -10.59 -31.56 6.40
C TRP A 530 -9.39 -32.45 6.76
N LEU A 531 -9.64 -33.74 7.01
CA LEU A 531 -8.58 -34.69 7.38
C LEU A 531 -7.58 -34.94 6.24
N LYS A 532 -8.06 -34.91 4.98
CA LYS A 532 -7.22 -35.03 3.79
C LYS A 532 -6.28 -33.84 3.63
N LEU A 533 -6.79 -32.61 3.78
CA LEU A 533 -5.98 -31.38 3.71
C LEU A 533 -4.99 -31.28 4.88
N LEU A 534 -5.38 -31.73 6.08
CA LEU A 534 -4.48 -31.82 7.24
C LEU A 534 -3.32 -32.81 7.01
N SER A 535 -3.50 -33.78 6.11
CA SER A 535 -2.50 -34.76 5.71
C SER A 535 -1.84 -34.45 4.36
N ASP A 536 -2.05 -33.26 3.80
CA ASP A 536 -1.54 -32.88 2.48
C ASP A 536 -0.01 -32.96 2.43
N GLN A 537 0.56 -33.18 1.25
CA GLN A 537 2.01 -33.21 1.07
C GLN A 537 2.64 -31.82 1.25
N VAL A 538 1.90 -30.76 0.94
CA VAL A 538 2.36 -29.36 1.02
C VAL A 538 2.10 -28.79 2.41
N PHE A 539 3.14 -28.23 3.02
CA PHE A 539 3.08 -27.64 4.37
C PHE A 539 2.02 -26.52 4.49
N ASN A 540 1.97 -25.60 3.53
CA ASN A 540 1.01 -24.48 3.56
C ASN A 540 -0.45 -24.96 3.58
N VAL A 541 -0.77 -26.02 2.84
CA VAL A 541 -2.13 -26.61 2.84
C VAL A 541 -2.47 -27.19 4.22
N ARG A 542 -1.53 -27.94 4.83
CA ARG A 542 -1.70 -28.43 6.20
C ARG A 542 -1.85 -27.28 7.20
N ASN A 543 -1.06 -26.22 7.02
CA ASN A 543 -1.08 -25.05 7.89
C ASN A 543 -2.40 -24.29 7.80
N ALA A 544 -3.05 -24.24 6.63
CA ALA A 544 -4.38 -23.63 6.50
C ALA A 544 -5.42 -24.28 7.41
N CYS A 545 -5.39 -25.61 7.57
CA CYS A 545 -6.25 -26.31 8.53
C CYS A 545 -5.88 -25.99 9.98
N VAL A 546 -4.58 -25.93 10.31
CA VAL A 546 -4.11 -25.54 11.65
C VAL A 546 -4.58 -24.13 12.03
N ASP A 547 -4.44 -23.18 11.09
CA ASP A 547 -4.89 -21.79 11.26
C ASP A 547 -6.42 -21.68 11.37
N GLY A 548 -7.16 -22.65 10.80
CA GLY A 548 -8.62 -22.71 10.85
C GLY A 548 -9.20 -23.33 12.13
N MET A 549 -8.39 -24.04 12.93
CA MET A 549 -8.82 -24.71 14.17
C MET A 549 -9.48 -23.77 15.19
N PRO A 550 -8.96 -22.56 15.46
CA PRO A 550 -9.62 -21.60 16.37
C PRO A 550 -11.06 -21.28 15.93
N LYS A 551 -11.26 -20.97 14.65
CA LYS A 551 -12.60 -20.70 14.11
C LYS A 551 -13.50 -21.92 14.19
N LEU A 552 -12.97 -23.13 13.92
CA LEU A 552 -13.74 -24.36 14.04
C LEU A 552 -14.15 -24.61 15.50
N LEU A 553 -13.29 -24.35 16.48
CA LEU A 553 -13.63 -24.44 17.90
C LEU A 553 -14.75 -23.45 18.27
N THR A 554 -14.68 -22.20 17.81
CA THR A 554 -15.75 -21.20 18.04
C THR A 554 -17.12 -21.66 17.53
N VAL A 555 -17.15 -22.37 16.39
CA VAL A 555 -18.39 -22.84 15.76
C VAL A 555 -18.91 -24.14 16.40
N SER A 556 -18.00 -25.07 16.74
CA SER A 556 -18.35 -26.42 17.17
C SER A 556 -18.43 -26.62 18.68
N GLY A 557 -17.69 -25.82 19.45
CA GLY A 557 -17.53 -25.97 20.89
C GLY A 557 -16.57 -27.08 21.30
N SER A 558 -16.10 -27.02 22.55
CA SER A 558 -15.09 -27.93 23.09
C SER A 558 -15.55 -29.40 23.10
N GLU A 559 -16.82 -29.64 23.44
CA GLU A 559 -17.39 -31.00 23.50
C GLU A 559 -17.30 -31.72 22.15
N TRP A 560 -17.70 -31.05 21.06
CA TRP A 560 -17.66 -31.63 19.72
C TRP A 560 -16.23 -31.90 19.25
N VAL A 561 -15.29 -31.00 19.53
CA VAL A 561 -13.87 -31.22 19.21
C VAL A 561 -13.35 -32.49 19.90
N MET A 562 -13.71 -32.71 21.16
CA MET A 562 -13.32 -33.89 21.91
C MET A 562 -13.99 -35.17 21.40
N SER A 563 -15.29 -35.15 21.13
CA SER A 563 -16.06 -36.35 20.75
C SER A 563 -15.86 -36.77 19.31
N ASP A 564 -15.79 -35.81 18.38
CA ASP A 564 -15.89 -36.08 16.95
C ASP A 564 -14.56 -35.85 16.21
N LEU A 565 -13.72 -34.91 16.62
CA LEU A 565 -12.48 -34.58 15.89
C LEU A 565 -11.22 -35.23 16.50
N MET A 566 -11.06 -35.18 17.81
CA MET A 566 -9.90 -35.72 18.51
C MET A 566 -9.62 -37.21 18.24
N PRO A 567 -10.62 -38.12 18.15
CA PRO A 567 -10.35 -39.52 17.84
C PRO A 567 -9.67 -39.70 16.48
N HIS A 568 -10.01 -38.88 15.48
CA HIS A 568 -9.34 -38.90 14.18
C HIS A 568 -7.89 -38.41 14.28
N TYR A 569 -7.63 -37.34 15.03
CA TYR A 569 -6.29 -36.79 15.22
C TYR A 569 -5.39 -37.74 16.00
N ALA A 570 -5.91 -38.37 17.05
CA ALA A 570 -5.20 -39.39 17.82
C ALA A 570 -4.83 -40.58 16.93
N LYS A 571 -5.78 -41.06 16.11
CA LYS A 571 -5.53 -42.11 15.11
C LYS A 571 -4.44 -41.70 14.12
N MET A 572 -4.53 -40.51 13.55
CA MET A 572 -3.53 -39.96 12.62
C MET A 572 -2.14 -39.84 13.27
N HIS A 573 -2.08 -39.42 14.53
CA HIS A 573 -0.81 -39.27 15.26
C HIS A 573 -0.14 -40.63 15.53
N VAL A 574 -0.93 -41.65 15.90
CA VAL A 574 -0.41 -42.99 16.24
C VAL A 574 -0.09 -43.82 14.99
N GLU A 575 -0.97 -43.82 13.99
CA GLU A 575 -0.85 -44.70 12.82
C GLU A 575 0.05 -44.11 11.72
N SER A 576 0.30 -42.79 11.71
CA SER A 576 1.09 -42.17 10.64
C SER A 576 2.59 -42.43 10.78
N GLY A 577 3.15 -43.09 9.77
CA GLY A 577 4.60 -43.17 9.57
C GLY A 577 5.26 -41.81 9.32
N SER A 578 4.50 -40.83 8.81
CA SER A 578 5.01 -39.49 8.48
C SER A 578 5.10 -38.60 9.72
N TYR A 579 6.32 -38.18 10.07
CA TYR A 579 6.53 -37.22 11.15
C TYR A 579 5.88 -35.85 10.86
N LEU A 580 5.69 -35.49 9.59
CA LEU A 580 5.02 -34.25 9.19
C LEU A 580 3.53 -34.24 9.60
N THR A 581 2.85 -35.37 9.47
CA THR A 581 1.46 -35.52 9.94
C THR A 581 1.39 -35.40 11.46
N ARG A 582 2.31 -36.07 12.18
CA ARG A 582 2.38 -35.99 13.64
C ARG A 582 2.64 -34.57 14.14
N ILE A 583 3.57 -33.84 13.51
CA ILE A 583 3.80 -32.41 13.76
C ILE A 583 2.53 -31.60 13.51
N THR A 584 1.84 -31.84 12.39
CA THR A 584 0.64 -31.08 12.04
C THR A 584 -0.46 -31.25 13.09
N VAL A 585 -0.70 -32.48 13.55
CA VAL A 585 -1.66 -32.77 14.63
C VAL A 585 -1.29 -32.03 15.92
N LEU A 586 -0.03 -32.07 16.34
CA LEU A 586 0.41 -31.34 17.54
C LEU A 586 0.23 -29.83 17.39
N ARG A 587 0.48 -29.27 16.19
CA ARG A 587 0.25 -27.85 15.91
C ARG A 587 -1.23 -27.49 15.92
N SER A 588 -2.12 -28.35 15.44
CA SER A 588 -3.57 -28.13 15.53
C SER A 588 -4.07 -28.07 16.97
N TYR A 589 -3.51 -28.87 17.88
CA TYR A 589 -3.82 -28.75 19.31
C TYR A 589 -3.21 -27.50 19.92
N SER A 590 -1.98 -27.18 19.54
CA SER A 590 -1.28 -26.00 20.03
C SER A 590 -1.99 -24.71 19.63
N SER A 591 -2.60 -24.63 18.43
CA SER A 591 -3.31 -23.43 17.98
C SER A 591 -4.60 -23.17 18.78
N LEU A 592 -5.21 -24.19 19.37
CA LEU A 592 -6.37 -24.03 20.26
C LEU A 592 -6.02 -23.42 21.62
N ALA A 593 -4.76 -23.54 22.03
CA ALA A 593 -4.30 -22.99 23.31
C ALA A 593 -3.96 -21.49 23.22
N VAL A 594 -3.86 -20.90 22.03
CA VAL A 594 -3.44 -19.50 21.86
C VAL A 594 -4.61 -18.54 22.11
N LYS A 595 -4.39 -17.48 22.90
CA LYS A 595 -5.36 -16.37 23.02
C LYS A 595 -5.40 -15.57 21.70
N HIS A 596 -6.59 -15.46 21.11
CA HIS A 596 -6.81 -14.65 19.90
C HIS A 596 -7.46 -13.30 20.25
N GLY A 597 -6.65 -12.32 20.67
CA GLY A 597 -7.14 -10.98 21.00
C GLY A 597 -7.87 -10.90 22.35
N GLU A 598 -8.84 -9.98 22.46
CA GLU A 598 -9.68 -9.78 23.66
C GLU A 598 -10.77 -10.86 23.81
N ASP A 599 -11.08 -11.60 22.74
CA ASP A 599 -12.04 -12.69 22.75
C ASP A 599 -11.35 -13.99 23.19
N GLU A 600 -11.49 -14.37 24.46
CA GLU A 600 -11.01 -15.67 24.93
C GLU A 600 -11.72 -16.80 24.16
N LEU A 601 -10.93 -17.67 23.51
CA LEU A 601 -11.47 -18.95 23.05
C LEU A 601 -12.05 -19.68 24.26
N ASN A 602 -13.34 -20.00 24.22
CA ASN A 602 -14.05 -20.70 25.29
C ASN A 602 -13.69 -22.20 25.32
N ILE A 603 -12.42 -22.47 25.60
CA ILE A 603 -11.86 -23.81 25.74
C ILE A 603 -12.24 -24.37 27.12
N SER A 604 -12.81 -25.57 27.14
CA SER A 604 -13.15 -26.21 28.41
C SER A 604 -11.88 -26.73 29.12
N PRO A 605 -11.86 -26.80 30.46
CA PRO A 605 -10.75 -27.39 31.21
C PRO A 605 -10.44 -28.82 30.79
N GLU A 606 -11.46 -29.60 30.41
CA GLU A 606 -11.32 -30.96 29.93
C GLU A 606 -10.58 -31.02 28.59
N LEU A 607 -10.96 -30.15 27.64
CA LEU A 607 -10.26 -30.05 26.35
C LEU A 607 -8.82 -29.58 26.54
N MET A 608 -8.58 -28.63 27.45
CA MET A 608 -7.22 -28.19 27.78
C MET A 608 -6.39 -29.33 28.37
N GLY A 609 -6.97 -30.14 29.26
CA GLY A 609 -6.32 -31.33 29.82
C GLY A 609 -5.91 -32.34 28.75
N GLU A 610 -6.78 -32.62 27.79
CA GLU A 610 -6.49 -33.51 26.65
C GLU A 610 -5.39 -32.95 25.73
N ILE A 611 -5.41 -31.63 25.46
CA ILE A 611 -4.34 -30.97 24.68
C ILE A 611 -2.99 -31.14 25.39
N VAL A 612 -2.94 -30.87 26.69
CA VAL A 612 -1.72 -31.06 27.49
C VAL A 612 -1.26 -32.52 27.44
N ALA A 613 -2.17 -33.49 27.64
CA ALA A 613 -1.84 -34.91 27.61
C ALA A 613 -1.22 -35.34 26.26
N ILE A 614 -1.78 -34.88 25.14
CA ILE A 614 -1.27 -35.20 23.81
C ILE A 614 0.10 -34.55 23.55
N LEU A 615 0.27 -33.28 23.95
CA LEU A 615 1.55 -32.58 23.81
C LEU A 615 2.64 -33.25 24.66
N LEU A 616 2.33 -33.65 25.90
CA LEU A 616 3.25 -34.40 26.76
C LEU A 616 3.68 -35.71 26.10
N LYS A 617 2.74 -36.48 25.52
CA LYS A 617 3.06 -37.69 24.76
C LYS A 617 3.97 -37.38 23.55
N GLY A 618 3.81 -36.22 22.93
CA GLY A 618 4.65 -35.76 21.82
C GLY A 618 6.11 -35.50 22.21
N LEU A 619 6.40 -35.21 23.50
CA LEU A 619 7.78 -35.09 24.01
C LEU A 619 8.53 -36.43 24.00
N ASP A 620 7.84 -37.56 23.91
CA ASP A 620 8.42 -38.89 23.83
C ASP A 620 8.52 -39.43 22.39
N ASP A 621 8.22 -38.62 21.38
CA ASP A 621 8.33 -39.07 19.99
C ASP A 621 9.78 -39.40 19.62
N ARG A 622 9.95 -40.45 18.82
CA ARG A 622 11.25 -40.90 18.31
C ARG A 622 11.95 -39.83 17.44
N VAL A 623 11.21 -38.90 16.83
CA VAL A 623 11.76 -37.85 15.95
C VAL A 623 11.89 -36.53 16.71
N ALA A 624 13.10 -35.96 16.74
CA ALA A 624 13.39 -34.70 17.44
C ALA A 624 12.47 -33.54 17.01
N ASN A 625 12.19 -33.38 15.71
CA ASN A 625 11.27 -32.33 15.22
C ASN A 625 9.85 -32.42 15.79
N VAL A 626 9.37 -33.64 16.09
CA VAL A 626 8.06 -33.84 16.73
C VAL A 626 8.14 -33.42 18.20
N ARG A 627 9.19 -33.83 18.92
CA ARG A 627 9.45 -33.41 20.31
C ARG A 627 9.58 -31.90 20.45
N MET A 628 10.31 -31.25 19.55
CA MET A 628 10.43 -29.79 19.47
C MET A 628 9.07 -29.11 19.28
N THR A 629 8.21 -29.67 18.43
CA THR A 629 6.86 -29.15 18.18
C THR A 629 5.99 -29.29 19.43
N ALA A 630 6.06 -30.43 20.12
CA ALA A 630 5.39 -30.64 21.40
C ALA A 630 5.85 -29.64 22.47
N ALA A 631 7.17 -29.43 22.61
CA ALA A 631 7.74 -28.46 23.53
C ALA A 631 7.24 -27.03 23.24
N ARG A 632 7.24 -26.62 21.97
CA ARG A 632 6.66 -25.33 21.54
C ARG A 632 5.19 -25.21 21.89
N GLY A 633 4.41 -26.26 21.65
CA GLY A 633 2.99 -26.31 22.00
C GLY A 633 2.76 -26.12 23.49
N LEU A 634 3.54 -26.79 24.34
CA LEU A 634 3.48 -26.59 25.81
C LEU A 634 3.88 -25.17 26.22
N GLY A 635 4.81 -24.55 25.51
CA GLY A 635 5.13 -23.13 25.69
C GLY A 635 3.94 -22.21 25.37
N LEU A 636 3.16 -22.52 24.32
CA LEU A 636 1.93 -21.78 24.01
C LEU A 636 0.85 -22.00 25.08
N VAL A 637 0.72 -23.22 25.61
CA VAL A 637 -0.18 -23.50 26.75
C VAL A 637 0.24 -22.70 27.99
N ALA A 638 1.54 -22.63 28.29
CA ALA A 638 2.06 -21.86 29.41
C ALA A 638 1.80 -20.35 29.24
N ALA A 639 2.02 -19.82 28.03
CA ALA A 639 1.82 -18.42 27.69
C ALA A 639 0.33 -18.02 27.59
N SER A 640 -0.59 -18.97 27.45
CA SER A 640 -2.01 -18.60 27.26
C SER A 640 -2.70 -18.19 28.55
N GLY A 641 -2.23 -18.68 29.70
CA GLY A 641 -2.88 -18.51 30.99
C GLY A 641 -4.24 -19.21 31.11
N GLN A 642 -4.62 -20.05 30.13
CA GLN A 642 -5.88 -20.81 30.14
C GLN A 642 -5.75 -22.17 30.83
N CYS A 643 -4.53 -22.70 30.98
CA CYS A 643 -4.28 -23.93 31.71
C CYS A 643 -4.21 -23.65 33.22
N ASP A 644 -4.85 -24.49 34.03
CA ASP A 644 -4.88 -24.31 35.47
C ASP A 644 -3.49 -24.53 36.09
N ASN A 645 -3.21 -23.78 37.16
CA ASN A 645 -1.94 -23.87 37.89
C ASN A 645 -1.65 -25.26 38.45
N GLY A 646 -2.68 -26.08 38.71
CA GLY A 646 -2.52 -27.46 39.16
C GLY A 646 -1.89 -28.32 38.07
N THR A 647 -2.49 -28.35 36.88
CA THR A 647 -1.99 -29.08 35.71
C THR A 647 -0.61 -28.56 35.27
N MET A 648 -0.39 -27.24 35.28
CA MET A 648 0.90 -26.65 34.95
C MET A 648 2.03 -27.13 35.87
N ASN A 649 1.82 -27.07 37.19
CA ASN A 649 2.84 -27.44 38.17
C ASN A 649 3.00 -28.96 38.33
N ALA A 650 1.92 -29.73 38.13
CA ALA A 650 1.94 -31.18 38.32
C ALA A 650 2.42 -31.95 37.07
N GLN A 651 2.17 -31.43 35.87
CA GLN A 651 2.41 -32.18 34.62
C GLN A 651 3.37 -31.45 33.67
N VAL A 652 3.08 -30.19 33.31
CA VAL A 652 3.80 -29.49 32.24
C VAL A 652 5.23 -29.13 32.62
N ILE A 653 5.41 -28.42 33.74
CA ILE A 653 6.74 -27.97 34.21
C ILE A 653 7.67 -29.16 34.51
N PRO A 654 7.23 -30.20 35.24
CA PRO A 654 8.07 -31.38 35.49
C PRO A 654 8.52 -32.07 34.20
N ALA A 655 7.61 -32.29 33.25
CA ALA A 655 7.93 -32.99 32.00
C ALA A 655 8.94 -32.23 31.12
N LEU A 656 8.81 -30.91 31.01
CA LEU A 656 9.78 -30.07 30.30
C LEU A 656 11.14 -30.07 30.99
N THR A 657 11.16 -29.99 32.33
CA THR A 657 12.40 -30.00 33.13
C THR A 657 13.14 -31.34 33.00
N GLU A 658 12.42 -32.45 33.09
CA GLU A 658 12.97 -33.79 32.88
C GLU A 658 13.56 -33.92 31.47
N ARG A 659 12.81 -33.46 30.44
CA ARG A 659 13.28 -33.52 29.05
C ARG A 659 14.56 -32.73 28.84
N ILE A 660 14.74 -31.55 29.45
CA ILE A 660 15.98 -30.78 29.35
C ILE A 660 17.19 -31.55 29.87
N GLY A 661 16.99 -32.39 30.90
CA GLY A 661 18.03 -33.23 31.50
C GLY A 661 18.37 -34.47 30.66
N SER A 662 17.40 -35.05 29.97
CA SER A 662 17.55 -36.31 29.21
C SER A 662 17.69 -36.13 27.68
N GLU A 663 17.37 -34.95 27.14
CA GLU A 663 17.34 -34.70 25.70
C GLU A 663 18.75 -34.58 25.12
N THR A 664 18.98 -35.31 24.02
CA THR A 664 20.25 -35.33 23.30
C THR A 664 20.30 -34.28 22.19
N ASP A 665 19.14 -33.93 21.63
CA ASP A 665 19.02 -32.94 20.56
C ASP A 665 19.05 -31.52 21.12
N VAL A 666 20.02 -30.71 20.65
CA VAL A 666 20.27 -29.35 21.17
C VAL A 666 19.09 -28.42 20.92
N ASP A 667 18.47 -28.52 19.73
CA ASP A 667 17.35 -27.67 19.37
C ASP A 667 16.11 -28.01 20.19
N CYS A 668 15.85 -29.31 20.42
CA CYS A 668 14.78 -29.75 21.30
C CYS A 668 14.98 -29.29 22.74
N LYS A 669 16.20 -29.39 23.27
CA LYS A 669 16.54 -28.89 24.60
C LYS A 669 16.30 -27.38 24.73
N TYR A 670 16.71 -26.61 23.73
CA TYR A 670 16.48 -25.17 23.68
C TYR A 670 14.98 -24.82 23.61
N GLN A 671 14.18 -25.54 22.83
CA GLN A 671 12.72 -25.32 22.79
C GLN A 671 12.04 -25.64 24.13
N CYS A 672 12.48 -26.67 24.85
CA CYS A 672 11.98 -26.95 26.20
C CYS A 672 12.31 -25.82 27.20
N GLN A 673 13.49 -25.21 27.08
CA GLN A 673 13.88 -24.06 27.91
C GLN A 673 12.98 -22.85 27.62
N LEU A 674 12.79 -22.50 26.34
CA LEU A 674 11.88 -21.42 25.95
C LEU A 674 10.45 -21.65 26.45
N ALA A 675 9.96 -22.89 26.40
CA ALA A 675 8.64 -23.24 26.91
C ALA A 675 8.48 -23.03 28.42
N LEU A 676 9.54 -23.24 29.21
CA LEU A 676 9.54 -22.98 30.66
C LEU A 676 9.62 -21.47 30.99
N GLU A 677 10.29 -20.70 30.12
CA GLU A 677 10.42 -19.24 30.28
C GLU A 677 9.17 -18.48 29.82
N ALA A 678 8.29 -19.15 29.07
CA ALA A 678 7.02 -18.59 28.62
C ALA A 678 6.14 -18.22 29.82
N LYS A 679 5.76 -16.94 29.91
CA LYS A 679 4.85 -16.41 30.93
C LYS A 679 3.54 -15.98 30.26
N PRO A 680 2.39 -16.12 30.96
CA PRO A 680 1.13 -15.56 30.50
C PRO A 680 1.11 -14.03 30.48
#